data_AF-A0A7X7PMC9-F1
#
_entry.id   AF-A0A7X7PMC9-F1
#
_cell.length_a   1.000
_cell.length_b   1.000
_cell.length_c   1.000
_cell.angle_alpha   90.00
_cell.angle_beta   90.00
_cell.angle_gamma   90.00
#
_symmetry.space_group_name_H-M   'P 1'
#
loop_
_entity.id
_entity.type
_entity.pdbx_description
1 polymer ?
#
loop_
_entity_poly.entity_id
_entity_poly.type
_entity_poly.pdbx_seq_one_letter_code
_entity_poly.pdbx_strand_id
1 'polypeptide(L)'
;MRIFARYLSLLVTLAAALVMFTPVPASADAAQVDVRMVVILVDFNNVQMSMSDTFWRDRMFGDVTGSAHDYYREATYGKYRITPASETFGDADDGVVHIALSELHPGGEASLAYPMDIVPAARRAVTAADAYLDFSAFDTDADGMVASHELQIALVFAGYEGSDSRAGRPAIWANAAHDMLRGVSLDGVELTEYFAQGELYTQAGDPLGIATLCHELGHTLGLDDLYDVTGRSIGLGTSSLMASGVNLLDGNSPAHFDPYCLIKLGVITPTVVTTDSIVTLHASDTPSYNIVKVPITEDGEQYFLLENRRTNGYDSGLRDDPRNGGTASGVAIYHIDEWVMDTWVFAVFGEQRTANSNYLRKGVDLEEADGPALDQGWNAPHGGDHYFYDGHATEFGPNTYPNSNAYMDTLDNGTTIPTGVRIRVSGESGDETMQVTITFEPDAPVAPDFPGGIGTATSPYHITNAAELDKVRRYPEAHFVLKNDIEFTEADYAPGGAFSNRGAGFRPLFGGSQQFRGSFDGAGHEIRGLRMHVSGNGDTLAGLFGGLSGSVKNLSLVCDITAESTAGSSFAGGLAAKAVTATVKSCSVAGTVNADVAGGVFGSGSASVISDCRNAAAVSSDARYDGGHAGGIAGQAARTTRVSRCSNQGAIQVSSSLASEPEHPEGLYAGGIAGRVLAASTISQCFNAGEVTAITSEQYPNWCSAWAGGIAGACDFDCKATDCYNAGDIAGVHGSSTAGIVGHTGAATLARCYNVGAIQQTGWYGGIAAGALSEGADKIARCYYADTADHAFGFGIDGPVPEEVAK
;
A
#
# COMPACT_ATOMS: atom_id res chain seq x y z
N MET A 1 -24.78 -8.27 65.32
CA MET A 1 -24.78 -9.67 64.85
C MET A 1 -24.89 -9.62 63.32
N ARG A 2 -23.84 -10.09 62.62
CA ARG A 2 -23.65 -10.10 61.15
C ARG A 2 -23.48 -8.73 60.47
N ILE A 3 -22.23 -8.24 60.45
CA ILE A 3 -21.44 -7.58 59.38
C ILE A 3 -20.14 -7.10 60.07
N PHE A 4 -19.39 -8.03 60.67
CA PHE A 4 -18.13 -7.77 61.38
C PHE A 4 -17.23 -9.02 61.37
N ALA A 5 -17.13 -9.65 60.18
CA ALA A 5 -16.28 -10.81 59.95
C ALA A 5 -15.91 -10.88 58.46
N ARG A 6 -15.09 -9.92 57.99
CA ARG A 6 -14.32 -9.99 56.74
C ARG A 6 -13.18 -8.95 56.65
N TYR A 7 -12.72 -8.41 57.79
CA TYR A 7 -11.63 -7.43 57.89
C TYR A 7 -10.45 -7.94 58.74
N LEU A 8 -10.17 -9.24 58.70
CA LEU A 8 -9.02 -9.81 59.40
C LEU A 8 -8.45 -11.02 58.63
N SER A 9 -7.97 -10.78 57.41
CA SER A 9 -7.18 -11.76 56.63
C SER A 9 -6.26 -11.11 55.57
N LEU A 10 -5.98 -9.80 55.66
CA LEU A 10 -5.13 -9.10 54.69
C LEU A 10 -4.05 -8.28 55.43
N LEU A 11 -3.28 -8.98 56.26
CA LEU A 11 -2.14 -8.40 56.99
C LEU A 11 -1.12 -9.50 57.28
N VAL A 12 -0.72 -10.23 56.23
CA VAL A 12 0.54 -10.99 56.15
C VAL A 12 0.99 -10.97 54.69
N THR A 13 2.19 -10.44 54.47
CA THR A 13 3.01 -10.45 53.23
C THR A 13 2.43 -9.78 51.99
N LEU A 14 2.53 -8.44 51.94
CA LEU A 14 2.87 -7.73 50.71
C LEU A 14 4.36 -8.02 50.43
N ALA A 15 4.66 -9.24 49.99
CA ALA A 15 5.92 -9.50 49.33
C ALA A 15 5.74 -8.91 47.92
N ALA A 16 6.51 -7.88 47.59
CA ALA A 16 6.78 -7.56 46.21
C ALA A 16 7.03 -8.89 45.48
N ALA A 17 6.31 -9.15 44.39
CA ALA A 17 6.70 -10.18 43.47
C ALA A 17 8.05 -9.74 42.92
N LEU A 18 9.11 -10.11 43.64
CA LEU A 18 10.47 -10.13 43.13
C LEU A 18 10.44 -11.23 42.08
N VAL A 19 9.98 -10.88 40.87
CA VAL A 19 10.28 -11.63 39.66
C VAL A 19 11.81 -11.64 39.65
N MET A 20 12.41 -12.76 40.05
CA MET A 20 13.84 -12.93 39.90
C MET A 20 14.08 -13.06 38.40
N PHE A 21 14.30 -11.93 37.76
CA PHE A 21 14.84 -11.87 36.41
C PHE A 21 16.20 -12.54 36.47
N THR A 22 16.33 -13.71 35.84
CA THR A 22 17.65 -14.23 35.51
C THR A 22 18.10 -13.49 34.27
N PRO A 23 19.07 -12.55 34.37
CA PRO A 23 19.51 -11.78 33.22
C PRO A 23 20.11 -12.72 32.16
N VAL A 24 19.78 -12.44 30.90
CA VAL A 24 20.37 -13.17 29.75
C VAL A 24 21.87 -12.86 29.71
N PRO A 25 22.77 -13.87 29.69
CA PRO A 25 24.19 -13.60 29.71
C PRO A 25 24.67 -13.11 28.33
N ALA A 26 25.65 -12.19 28.33
CA ALA A 26 26.20 -11.60 27.12
C ALA A 26 26.86 -12.64 26.19
N SER A 27 26.84 -12.37 24.89
CA SER A 27 27.57 -13.17 23.89
C SER A 27 29.08 -12.98 24.07
N ALA A 28 29.85 -14.06 23.96
CA ALA A 28 31.29 -14.05 24.23
C ALA A 28 32.14 -13.31 23.17
N ASP A 29 31.58 -13.00 21.99
CA ASP A 29 32.33 -12.55 20.80
C ASP A 29 31.93 -11.17 20.25
N ALA A 30 31.01 -10.42 20.88
CA ALA A 30 30.61 -9.09 20.38
C ALA A 30 31.51 -7.97 20.94
N ALA A 31 32.14 -7.18 20.06
CA ALA A 31 32.75 -5.92 20.47
C ALA A 31 31.66 -4.99 21.03
N GLN A 32 31.83 -4.53 22.26
CA GLN A 32 30.90 -3.59 22.90
C GLN A 32 30.89 -2.24 22.17
N VAL A 33 29.70 -1.69 21.99
CA VAL A 33 29.41 -0.36 21.48
C VAL A 33 28.90 0.47 22.64
N ASP A 34 29.71 1.43 23.09
CA ASP A 34 29.28 2.41 24.08
C ASP A 34 28.37 3.43 23.38
N VAL A 35 27.11 3.48 23.82
CA VAL A 35 26.13 4.50 23.45
C VAL A 35 26.26 5.62 24.46
N ARG A 36 27.04 6.65 24.12
CA ARG A 36 27.21 7.81 24.99
C ARG A 36 25.96 8.67 24.96
N MET A 37 25.43 9.04 26.11
CA MET A 37 24.15 9.73 26.20
C MET A 37 24.15 10.83 27.26
N VAL A 38 23.53 11.96 26.93
CA VAL A 38 23.11 12.98 27.89
C VAL A 38 21.59 12.98 28.03
N VAL A 39 21.10 13.13 29.26
CA VAL A 39 19.68 13.21 29.61
C VAL A 39 19.39 14.62 30.08
N ILE A 40 18.68 15.39 29.27
CA ILE A 40 18.30 16.76 29.55
C ILE A 40 16.88 16.78 30.10
N LEU A 41 16.75 17.06 31.40
CA LEU A 41 15.47 17.27 32.08
C LEU A 41 15.02 18.71 31.84
N VAL A 42 13.75 18.91 31.47
CA VAL A 42 13.26 20.23 31.03
C VAL A 42 12.05 20.68 31.84
N ASP A 43 12.25 21.73 32.63
CA ASP A 43 11.21 22.45 33.37
C ASP A 43 10.66 23.64 32.56
N PHE A 44 9.39 23.96 32.81
CA PHE A 44 8.67 25.10 32.24
C PHE A 44 8.05 25.97 33.33
N ASN A 45 7.75 27.23 33.05
CA ASN A 45 7.16 28.16 34.03
C ASN A 45 5.87 27.63 34.69
N ASN A 46 5.10 26.80 33.98
CA ASN A 46 3.83 26.24 34.45
C ASN A 46 3.87 24.75 34.82
N VAL A 47 4.96 24.03 34.51
CA VAL A 47 5.10 22.59 34.76
C VAL A 47 6.52 22.28 35.18
N GLN A 48 6.69 21.54 36.27
CA GLN A 48 7.99 21.20 36.86
C GLN A 48 8.14 19.69 36.95
N MET A 49 9.37 19.20 36.80
CA MET A 49 9.72 17.79 36.96
C MET A 49 9.32 17.33 38.37
N SER A 50 8.66 16.18 38.44
CA SER A 50 8.23 15.55 39.68
C SER A 50 9.28 14.61 40.26
N MET A 51 10.05 13.96 39.39
CA MET A 51 11.10 13.00 39.69
C MET A 51 12.45 13.70 39.76
N SER A 52 13.29 13.26 40.70
CA SER A 52 14.64 13.83 40.90
C SER A 52 15.62 13.45 39.80
N ASP A 53 16.69 14.24 39.63
CA ASP A 53 17.82 13.94 38.75
C ASP A 53 18.39 12.54 38.99
N THR A 54 18.57 12.15 40.26
CA THR A 54 19.02 10.80 40.65
C THR A 54 18.11 9.68 40.13
N PHE A 55 16.79 9.91 40.09
CA PHE A 55 15.86 8.94 39.54
C PHE A 55 16.11 8.75 38.05
N TRP A 56 16.25 9.84 37.30
CA TRP A 56 16.52 9.77 35.86
C TRP A 56 17.89 9.19 35.54
N ARG A 57 18.92 9.52 36.32
CA ARG A 57 20.23 8.87 36.23
C ARG A 57 20.12 7.35 36.40
N ASP A 58 19.47 6.90 37.48
CA ASP A 58 19.36 5.46 37.77
C ASP A 58 18.46 4.74 36.74
N ARG A 59 17.43 5.42 36.26
CA ARG A 59 16.51 4.92 35.21
C ARG A 59 17.21 4.73 33.87
N MET A 60 18.23 5.52 33.58
CA MET A 60 18.93 5.51 32.29
C MET A 60 20.20 4.66 32.34
N PHE A 61 21.03 4.88 33.35
CA PHE A 61 22.40 4.35 33.42
C PHE A 61 22.59 3.25 34.48
N GLY A 62 21.59 3.00 35.34
CA GLY A 62 21.72 2.06 36.45
C GLY A 62 22.00 0.61 36.01
N ASP A 63 22.74 -0.14 36.82
CA ASP A 63 22.99 -1.59 36.62
C ASP A 63 21.89 -2.47 37.23
N VAL A 64 20.78 -1.88 37.64
CA VAL A 64 19.64 -2.58 38.24
C VAL A 64 18.57 -2.86 37.21
N THR A 65 17.85 -3.97 37.39
CA THR A 65 16.72 -4.31 36.54
C THR A 65 15.71 -3.18 36.50
N GLY A 66 15.28 -2.84 35.28
CA GLY A 66 14.38 -1.73 35.02
C GLY A 66 15.08 -0.43 34.65
N SER A 67 16.36 -0.41 34.31
CA SER A 67 16.98 0.74 33.63
C SER A 67 17.03 0.53 32.11
N ALA A 68 17.21 1.62 31.35
CA ALA A 68 17.43 1.55 29.91
C ALA A 68 18.75 0.83 29.57
N HIS A 69 19.80 1.10 30.35
CA HIS A 69 21.09 0.40 30.24
C HIS A 69 20.94 -1.12 30.44
N ASP A 70 20.21 -1.55 31.47
CA ASP A 70 19.96 -2.96 31.77
C ASP A 70 19.19 -3.65 30.64
N TYR A 71 18.15 -2.97 30.11
CA TYR A 71 17.39 -3.43 28.96
C TYR A 71 18.26 -3.60 27.72
N TYR A 72 19.01 -2.57 27.29
CA TYR A 72 19.84 -2.66 26.09
C TYR A 72 20.95 -3.71 26.26
N ARG A 73 21.53 -3.84 27.46
CA ARG A 73 22.50 -4.89 27.75
C ARG A 73 21.87 -6.28 27.57
N GLU A 74 20.65 -6.50 28.04
CA GLU A 74 19.95 -7.79 27.89
C GLU A 74 19.51 -8.02 26.43
N ALA A 75 18.71 -7.12 25.87
CA ALA A 75 18.08 -7.24 24.55
C ALA A 75 19.08 -7.22 23.38
N THR A 76 20.33 -6.78 23.61
CA THR A 76 21.40 -6.81 22.61
C THR A 76 22.55 -7.75 22.95
N TYR A 77 22.33 -8.69 23.89
CA TYR A 77 23.33 -9.69 24.30
C TYR A 77 24.68 -9.07 24.71
N GLY A 78 24.62 -7.90 25.35
CA GLY A 78 25.76 -7.14 25.85
C GLY A 78 26.49 -6.30 24.80
N LYS A 79 26.01 -6.23 23.55
CA LYS A 79 26.66 -5.44 22.50
C LYS A 79 26.52 -3.94 22.77
N TYR A 80 25.32 -3.45 23.04
CA TYR A 80 25.07 -2.03 23.28
C TYR A 80 25.08 -1.73 24.78
N ARG A 81 25.91 -0.75 25.17
CA ARG A 81 26.05 -0.31 26.55
C ARG A 81 25.79 1.19 26.63
N ILE A 82 24.73 1.58 27.35
CA ILE A 82 24.44 3.00 27.55
C ILE A 82 25.39 3.58 28.60
N THR A 83 26.04 4.69 28.27
CA THR A 83 27.04 5.35 29.12
C THR A 83 26.74 6.83 29.27
N PRO A 84 26.95 7.41 30.46
CA PRO A 84 26.73 8.85 30.67
C PRO A 84 27.74 9.67 29.87
N ALA A 85 27.27 10.77 29.28
CA ALA A 85 28.12 11.81 28.72
C ALA A 85 28.82 12.60 29.82
N SER A 86 30.01 13.11 29.51
CA SER A 86 30.73 14.00 30.42
C SER A 86 30.05 15.37 30.48
N GLU A 87 29.79 15.84 31.69
CA GLU A 87 29.05 17.07 31.95
C GLU A 87 29.39 17.63 33.36
N THR A 88 28.95 18.84 33.69
CA THR A 88 29.34 19.55 34.93
C THR A 88 28.17 20.04 35.81
N PHE A 89 26.94 19.73 35.43
CA PHE A 89 25.72 19.99 36.18
C PHE A 89 25.61 19.07 37.40
N GLY A 90 25.21 19.62 38.56
CA GLY A 90 24.95 18.80 39.75
C GLY A 90 26.12 17.89 40.14
N ASP A 91 25.89 16.57 40.06
CA ASP A 91 26.89 15.52 40.26
C ASP A 91 27.60 15.24 38.93
N ALA A 92 28.73 15.91 38.70
CA ALA A 92 29.45 15.85 37.42
C ALA A 92 29.71 14.42 36.89
N ASP A 93 29.62 14.29 35.56
CA ASP A 93 29.81 13.08 34.77
C ASP A 93 28.78 11.97 35.05
N ASP A 94 27.58 12.33 35.55
CA ASP A 94 26.48 11.37 35.74
C ASP A 94 25.51 11.32 34.54
N GLY A 95 25.73 12.18 33.55
CA GLY A 95 25.00 12.21 32.29
C GLY A 95 23.63 12.90 32.36
N VAL A 96 23.28 13.55 33.48
CA VAL A 96 22.00 14.24 33.66
C VAL A 96 22.20 15.76 33.77
N VAL A 97 21.48 16.52 32.96
CA VAL A 97 21.46 17.99 33.02
C VAL A 97 20.03 18.47 33.19
N HIS A 98 19.75 19.29 34.21
CA HIS A 98 18.40 19.82 34.46
C HIS A 98 18.30 21.31 34.11
N ILE A 99 17.44 21.62 33.15
CA ILE A 99 17.26 22.94 32.56
C ILE A 99 15.86 23.47 32.86
N ALA A 100 15.79 24.75 33.24
CA ALA A 100 14.53 25.48 33.36
C ALA A 100 14.38 26.48 32.21
N LEU A 101 13.37 26.29 31.35
CA LEU A 101 13.04 27.21 30.28
C LEU A 101 12.02 28.25 30.78
N SER A 102 12.31 29.53 30.54
CA SER A 102 11.45 30.65 30.91
C SER A 102 10.26 30.83 29.96
N GLU A 103 9.52 29.75 29.71
CA GLU A 103 8.35 29.70 28.83
C GLU A 103 7.29 28.72 29.33
N LEU A 104 6.14 28.68 28.66
CA LEU A 104 5.12 27.66 28.94
C LEU A 104 5.50 26.34 28.29
N HIS A 105 5.07 25.23 28.90
CA HIS A 105 5.15 23.90 28.32
C HIS A 105 4.57 23.89 26.89
N PRO A 106 5.15 23.16 25.91
CA PRO A 106 4.68 23.17 24.51
C PRO A 106 3.20 22.82 24.35
N GLY A 107 2.68 21.93 25.18
CA GLY A 107 1.24 21.61 25.28
C GLY A 107 0.37 22.71 25.93
N GLY A 108 0.93 23.87 26.24
CA GLY A 108 0.26 24.95 26.96
C GLY A 108 -0.19 24.54 28.37
N GLU A 109 -1.42 24.91 28.73
CA GLU A 109 -2.01 24.63 30.05
C GLU A 109 -2.70 23.25 30.12
N ALA A 110 -3.18 22.72 28.99
CA ALA A 110 -4.04 21.52 28.98
C ALA A 110 -4.06 20.73 27.65
N SER A 111 -3.10 20.95 26.75
CA SER A 111 -3.07 20.30 25.43
C SER A 111 -1.94 19.28 25.31
N LEU A 112 -2.06 18.46 24.27
CA LEU A 112 -1.00 17.58 23.79
C LEU A 112 -0.17 18.32 22.73
N ALA A 113 1.15 18.29 22.86
CA ALA A 113 2.08 18.77 21.85
C ALA A 113 2.57 17.61 20.99
N TYR A 114 2.49 17.74 19.67
CA TYR A 114 3.04 16.76 18.72
C TYR A 114 4.50 17.09 18.39
N PRO A 115 5.26 16.18 17.73
CA PRO A 115 6.70 16.35 17.51
C PRO A 115 7.11 17.75 17.02
N MET A 116 6.40 18.30 16.03
CA MET A 116 6.71 19.64 15.48
C MET A 116 6.47 20.80 16.46
N ASP A 117 5.57 20.65 17.43
CA ASP A 117 5.34 21.64 18.48
C ASP A 117 6.46 21.63 19.54
N ILE A 118 7.17 20.51 19.68
CA ILE A 118 8.22 20.27 20.69
C ILE A 118 9.56 20.86 20.23
N VAL A 119 9.87 20.79 18.93
CA VAL A 119 11.18 21.18 18.34
C VAL A 119 11.70 22.53 18.86
N PRO A 120 10.92 23.63 18.92
CA PRO A 120 11.44 24.91 19.40
C PRO A 120 11.92 24.86 20.86
N ALA A 121 11.21 24.15 21.74
CA ALA A 121 11.58 23.99 23.15
C ALA A 121 12.79 23.06 23.30
N ALA A 122 12.85 21.97 22.54
CA ALA A 122 13.99 21.06 22.51
C ALA A 122 15.29 21.81 22.13
N ARG A 123 15.28 22.60 21.05
CA ARG A 123 16.44 23.40 20.63
C ARG A 123 16.91 24.36 21.72
N ARG A 124 15.98 24.99 22.46
CA ARG A 124 16.33 25.88 23.58
C ARG A 124 16.87 25.13 24.79
N ALA A 125 16.32 23.97 25.12
CA ALA A 125 16.82 23.12 26.20
C ALA A 125 18.26 22.68 25.93
N VAL A 126 18.54 22.18 24.72
CA VAL A 126 19.88 21.78 24.29
C VAL A 126 20.85 22.98 24.28
N THR A 127 20.42 24.14 23.77
CA THR A 127 21.22 25.37 23.80
C THR A 127 21.53 25.82 25.23
N ALA A 128 20.62 25.62 26.18
CA ALA A 128 20.85 25.96 27.58
C ALA A 128 21.78 24.94 28.29
N ALA A 129 21.77 23.68 27.85
CA ALA A 129 22.65 22.64 28.35
C ALA A 129 24.13 22.86 28.00
N ASP A 130 24.43 23.64 26.95
CA ASP A 130 25.77 24.13 26.56
C ASP A 130 26.59 24.73 27.72
N ALA A 131 25.92 25.29 28.74
CA ALA A 131 26.61 25.80 29.92
C ALA A 131 27.30 24.71 30.76
N TYR A 132 26.95 23.44 30.54
CA TYR A 132 27.38 22.28 31.32
C TYR A 132 28.06 21.18 30.50
N LEU A 133 27.89 21.20 29.18
CA LEU A 133 28.46 20.25 28.23
C LEU A 133 29.34 20.98 27.22
N ASP A 134 30.50 20.40 26.92
CA ASP A 134 31.30 20.79 25.76
C ASP A 134 30.94 19.84 24.60
N PHE A 135 30.10 20.30 23.68
CA PHE A 135 29.63 19.46 22.58
C PHE A 135 30.77 19.06 21.63
N SER A 136 31.80 19.90 21.51
CA SER A 136 32.96 19.62 20.64
C SER A 136 33.77 18.41 21.09
N ALA A 137 33.69 18.04 22.37
CA ALA A 137 34.32 16.83 22.89
C ALA A 137 33.67 15.53 22.39
N PHE A 138 32.48 15.60 21.78
CA PHE A 138 31.78 14.44 21.24
C PHE A 138 31.86 14.31 19.72
N ASP A 139 32.38 15.31 18.99
CA ASP A 139 32.72 15.19 17.57
C ASP A 139 34.02 14.35 17.44
N THR A 140 33.85 13.04 17.45
CA THR A 140 34.92 12.05 17.50
C THR A 140 35.56 11.79 16.14
N ASP A 141 34.86 12.08 15.04
CA ASP A 141 35.39 11.94 13.69
C ASP A 141 35.89 13.27 13.07
N ALA A 142 35.67 14.38 13.77
CA ALA A 142 36.09 15.74 13.43
C ALA A 142 35.47 16.26 12.11
N ASP A 143 34.25 15.85 11.81
CA ASP A 143 33.50 16.31 10.63
C ASP A 143 32.75 17.65 10.85
N GLY A 144 32.78 18.16 12.09
CA GLY A 144 32.12 19.40 12.50
C GLY A 144 30.66 19.19 12.93
N MET A 145 30.21 17.95 13.05
CA MET A 145 28.90 17.55 13.53
C MET A 145 29.02 16.71 14.79
N VAL A 146 27.94 16.64 15.57
CA VAL A 146 27.76 15.61 16.58
C VAL A 146 26.53 14.80 16.19
N ALA A 147 26.77 13.62 15.64
CA ALA A 147 25.72 12.70 15.22
C ALA A 147 25.31 11.75 16.35
N SER A 148 24.16 11.09 16.20
CA SER A 148 23.62 10.15 17.21
C SER A 148 24.55 8.98 17.55
N HIS A 149 25.42 8.56 16.64
CA HIS A 149 26.40 7.52 16.91
C HIS A 149 27.56 7.98 17.83
N GLU A 150 27.72 9.29 18.04
CA GLU A 150 28.77 9.88 18.88
C GLU A 150 28.23 10.38 20.22
N LEU A 151 27.04 11.00 20.20
CA LEU A 151 26.29 11.41 21.37
C LEU A 151 24.79 11.29 21.13
N GLN A 152 24.11 10.57 22.00
CA GLN A 152 22.65 10.53 22.10
C GLN A 152 22.16 11.67 23.00
N ILE A 153 21.20 12.46 22.53
CA ILE A 153 20.57 13.54 23.29
C ILE A 153 19.14 13.11 23.64
N ALA A 154 18.93 12.72 24.89
CA ALA A 154 17.62 12.38 25.45
C ALA A 154 17.01 13.60 26.13
N LEU A 155 15.78 13.97 25.80
CA LEU A 155 15.05 15.02 26.50
C LEU A 155 13.87 14.44 27.28
N VAL A 156 13.73 14.83 28.54
CA VAL A 156 12.54 14.52 29.34
C VAL A 156 11.85 15.83 29.66
N PHE A 157 10.62 15.99 29.17
CA PHE A 157 9.83 17.19 29.40
C PHE A 157 8.97 16.99 30.65
N ALA A 158 9.04 17.94 31.59
CA ALA A 158 8.17 17.97 32.76
C ALA A 158 6.70 18.00 32.31
N GLY A 159 5.87 17.11 32.85
CA GLY A 159 4.48 16.93 32.43
C GLY A 159 4.18 15.49 32.05
N TYR A 160 3.23 15.28 31.14
CA TYR A 160 2.74 13.95 30.83
C TYR A 160 3.19 13.42 29.45
N GLU A 161 3.30 12.11 29.31
CA GLU A 161 3.54 11.41 28.04
C GLU A 161 2.22 11.14 27.31
N GLY A 162 2.04 11.78 26.16
CA GLY A 162 0.81 11.81 25.39
C GLY A 162 0.47 10.52 24.63
N SER A 163 1.45 9.64 24.41
CA SER A 163 1.23 8.33 23.79
C SER A 163 0.44 7.37 24.68
N ASP A 164 0.35 7.63 25.99
CA ASP A 164 -0.55 6.88 26.88
C ASP A 164 -1.93 7.54 26.98
N SER A 165 -2.98 6.79 26.65
CA SER A 165 -4.37 7.25 26.75
C SER A 165 -4.82 7.69 28.16
N ARG A 166 -4.10 7.28 29.21
CA ARG A 166 -4.34 7.61 30.63
C ARG A 166 -3.66 8.93 31.06
N ALA A 167 -2.82 9.49 30.20
CA ALA A 167 -2.00 10.64 30.51
C ALA A 167 -2.81 11.89 30.87
N GLY A 168 -2.31 12.64 31.86
CA GLY A 168 -2.78 13.98 32.16
C GLY A 168 -2.39 15.00 31.08
N ARG A 169 -2.61 16.27 31.37
CA ARG A 169 -2.21 17.39 30.51
C ARG A 169 -1.59 18.51 31.38
N PRO A 170 -0.70 19.35 30.82
CA PRO A 170 -0.21 19.30 29.44
C PRO A 170 0.75 18.12 29.19
N ALA A 171 0.80 17.67 27.94
CA ALA A 171 1.57 16.49 27.56
C ALA A 171 2.39 16.75 26.29
N ILE A 172 3.46 15.98 26.10
CA ILE A 172 4.13 15.85 24.80
C ILE A 172 3.97 14.43 24.28
N TRP A 173 3.95 14.25 22.96
CA TRP A 173 4.01 12.93 22.34
C TRP A 173 5.49 12.53 22.15
N ALA A 174 5.91 11.40 22.71
CA ALA A 174 7.28 10.91 22.56
C ALA A 174 7.69 10.77 21.09
N ASN A 175 8.95 11.10 20.79
CA ASN A 175 9.45 11.06 19.43
C ASN A 175 10.98 11.06 19.34
N ALA A 176 11.52 10.38 18.33
CA ALA A 176 12.83 10.62 17.76
C ALA A 176 12.72 11.68 16.64
N ALA A 177 13.59 12.68 16.69
CA ALA A 177 13.53 13.87 15.85
C ALA A 177 14.81 13.98 14.99
N HIS A 178 14.88 13.21 13.92
CA HIS A 178 16.03 13.24 12.99
C HIS A 178 16.17 14.62 12.35
N ASP A 179 17.40 15.13 12.29
CA ASP A 179 17.78 16.44 11.73
C ASP A 179 17.09 17.68 12.34
N MET A 180 16.30 17.52 13.42
CA MET A 180 15.56 18.65 14.02
C MET A 180 16.43 19.59 14.87
N LEU A 181 17.69 19.22 15.16
CA LEU A 181 18.69 20.11 15.74
C LEU A 181 19.58 20.79 14.70
N ARG A 182 19.46 20.48 13.40
CA ARG A 182 20.23 21.15 12.34
C ARG A 182 20.10 22.67 12.44
N GLY A 183 21.21 23.38 12.26
CA GLY A 183 21.33 24.82 12.48
C GLY A 183 21.47 25.26 13.94
N VAL A 184 21.54 24.33 14.91
CA VAL A 184 22.03 24.60 16.27
C VAL A 184 23.53 24.32 16.27
N SER A 185 24.34 25.38 16.37
CA SER A 185 25.80 25.26 16.48
C SER A 185 26.26 25.68 17.87
N LEU A 186 26.91 24.76 18.58
CA LEU A 186 27.37 24.88 19.96
C LEU A 186 28.82 24.39 20.02
N ASP A 187 29.68 25.08 20.76
CA ASP A 187 31.13 24.78 20.85
C ASP A 187 31.89 24.61 19.51
N GLY A 188 31.34 25.13 18.41
CA GLY A 188 31.93 25.03 17.08
C GLY A 188 31.53 23.79 16.27
N VAL A 189 30.61 22.96 16.79
CA VAL A 189 30.02 21.80 16.11
C VAL A 189 28.51 22.00 15.90
N GLU A 190 27.91 21.33 14.92
CA GLU A 190 26.45 21.33 14.69
C GLU A 190 25.82 20.01 15.15
N LEU A 191 24.66 20.09 15.80
CA LEU A 191 23.93 18.93 16.31
C LEU A 191 22.91 18.42 15.28
N THR A 192 22.64 17.11 15.27
CA THR A 192 21.71 16.50 14.29
C THR A 192 20.32 16.26 14.87
N GLU A 193 20.21 15.39 15.87
CA GLU A 193 18.95 14.80 16.30
C GLU A 193 18.83 14.68 17.83
N TYR A 194 17.61 14.46 18.28
CA TYR A 194 17.30 14.15 19.68
C TYR A 194 16.18 13.12 19.73
N PHE A 195 15.96 12.53 20.90
CA PHE A 195 14.67 11.91 21.21
C PHE A 195 14.10 12.47 22.50
N ALA A 196 12.77 12.49 22.60
CA ALA A 196 12.06 13.11 23.71
C ALA A 196 10.90 12.25 24.21
N GLN A 197 10.57 12.40 25.48
CA GLN A 197 9.34 11.87 26.09
C GLN A 197 8.83 12.79 27.21
N GLY A 198 7.56 12.64 27.56
CA GLY A 198 6.99 13.19 28.78
C GLY A 198 7.41 12.41 30.03
N GLU A 199 7.35 13.05 31.19
CA GLU A 199 7.76 12.46 32.46
C GLU A 199 6.77 11.42 33.02
N LEU A 200 5.48 11.73 33.01
CA LEU A 200 4.43 11.02 33.75
C LEU A 200 3.38 10.40 32.82
N TYR A 201 2.80 9.24 33.17
CA TYR A 201 1.76 8.61 32.35
C TYR A 201 0.37 8.57 33.01
N THR A 202 0.26 8.94 34.30
CA THR A 202 -1.03 9.01 35.01
C THR A 202 -1.14 10.28 35.86
N GLN A 203 -2.37 10.75 36.09
CA GLN A 203 -2.63 11.86 37.03
C GLN A 203 -2.28 11.53 38.49
N ALA A 204 -1.99 10.27 38.82
CA ALA A 204 -1.50 9.90 40.14
C ALA A 204 -0.02 10.27 40.34
N GLY A 205 0.66 10.71 39.27
CA GLY A 205 2.07 11.08 39.31
C GLY A 205 3.01 9.90 39.10
N ASP A 206 2.54 8.83 38.44
CA ASP A 206 3.38 7.67 38.15
C ASP A 206 4.30 7.97 36.95
N PRO A 207 5.62 7.74 37.08
CA PRO A 207 6.56 7.91 35.96
C PRO A 207 6.39 6.77 34.95
N LEU A 208 6.63 7.08 33.68
CA LEU A 208 6.51 6.10 32.60
C LEU A 208 7.55 4.96 32.73
N GLY A 209 7.20 3.80 32.16
CA GLY A 209 8.10 2.71 31.81
C GLY A 209 9.38 3.14 31.08
N ILE A 210 10.40 2.26 31.00
CA ILE A 210 11.59 2.50 30.15
C ILE A 210 11.27 2.30 28.67
N ALA A 211 10.16 1.61 28.37
CA ALA A 211 9.85 1.13 27.05
C ALA A 211 9.81 2.22 25.98
N THR A 212 9.04 3.30 26.20
CA THR A 212 8.93 4.41 25.25
C THR A 212 10.29 5.02 24.97
N LEU A 213 11.06 5.31 26.02
CA LEU A 213 12.39 5.85 25.84
C LEU A 213 13.33 4.90 25.07
N CYS A 214 13.29 3.60 25.38
CA CYS A 214 14.09 2.61 24.69
C CYS A 214 13.69 2.46 23.22
N HIS A 215 12.41 2.62 22.90
CA HIS A 215 11.87 2.64 21.55
C HIS A 215 12.39 3.84 20.76
N GLU A 216 12.31 5.05 21.33
CA GLU A 216 12.84 6.25 20.65
C GLU A 216 14.36 6.20 20.46
N LEU A 217 15.10 5.64 21.43
CA LEU A 217 16.53 5.37 21.26
C LEU A 217 16.78 4.37 20.11
N GLY A 218 15.87 3.42 19.89
CA GLY A 218 15.96 2.50 18.75
C GLY A 218 15.97 3.23 17.41
N HIS A 219 15.15 4.28 17.27
CA HIS A 219 15.10 5.11 16.07
C HIS A 219 16.38 5.91 15.81
N THR A 220 17.00 6.48 16.84
CA THR A 220 18.29 7.18 16.68
C THR A 220 19.46 6.22 16.45
N LEU A 221 19.28 4.93 16.74
CA LEU A 221 20.18 3.85 16.33
C LEU A 221 19.87 3.28 14.93
N GLY A 222 18.86 3.82 14.25
CA GLY A 222 18.52 3.50 12.86
C GLY A 222 17.43 2.45 12.68
N LEU A 223 16.63 2.13 13.71
CA LEU A 223 15.49 1.23 13.59
C LEU A 223 14.22 1.95 13.10
N ASP A 224 13.37 1.22 12.38
CA ASP A 224 12.10 1.75 11.87
C ASP A 224 10.93 1.33 12.77
N ASP A 225 9.80 2.05 12.69
CA ASP A 225 8.54 1.60 13.27
C ASP A 225 8.05 0.34 12.56
N LEU A 226 7.74 -0.68 13.35
CA LEU A 226 7.29 -2.00 12.91
C LEU A 226 5.82 -2.31 13.26
N TYR A 227 5.14 -1.39 13.96
CA TYR A 227 3.67 -1.36 13.93
C TYR A 227 3.19 -0.70 12.64
N ASP A 228 1.94 -0.99 12.24
CA ASP A 228 1.33 -0.29 11.12
C ASP A 228 0.76 1.06 11.55
N VAL A 229 1.46 2.12 11.18
CA VAL A 229 1.16 3.53 11.47
C VAL A 229 -0.18 4.02 10.88
N THR A 230 -0.79 3.26 9.96
CA THR A 230 -2.11 3.58 9.37
C THR A 230 -3.28 3.10 10.23
N GLY A 231 -3.03 2.21 11.19
CA GLY A 231 -4.03 1.61 12.06
C GLY A 231 -4.89 0.51 11.42
N ARG A 232 -4.51 0.04 10.23
CA ARG A 232 -5.30 -0.92 9.45
C ARG A 232 -4.89 -2.38 9.68
N SER A 233 -3.71 -2.61 10.24
CA SER A 233 -3.22 -3.85 10.85
C SER A 233 -2.52 -3.56 12.17
N ILE A 234 -2.14 -4.60 12.92
CA ILE A 234 -1.38 -4.48 14.18
C ILE A 234 0.14 -4.46 13.91
N GLY A 235 0.57 -4.78 12.69
CA GLY A 235 1.97 -4.95 12.34
C GLY A 235 2.55 -6.15 13.10
N LEU A 236 3.68 -5.94 13.78
CA LEU A 236 4.35 -6.99 14.57
C LEU A 236 3.73 -7.28 15.94
N GLY A 237 2.63 -6.64 16.31
CA GLY A 237 2.01 -6.83 17.61
C GLY A 237 2.95 -6.52 18.76
N THR A 238 2.85 -7.28 19.85
CA THR A 238 3.71 -7.06 21.03
C THR A 238 5.08 -7.73 20.93
N SER A 239 5.37 -8.44 19.83
CA SER A 239 6.57 -9.25 19.63
C SER A 239 7.87 -8.48 19.40
N SER A 240 7.84 -7.14 19.32
CA SER A 240 9.03 -6.30 19.16
C SER A 240 8.92 -4.99 19.95
N LEU A 241 10.04 -4.50 20.47
CA LEU A 241 10.17 -3.14 21.00
C LEU A 241 9.75 -2.10 19.96
N MET A 242 10.10 -2.30 18.69
CA MET A 242 9.78 -1.36 17.62
C MET A 242 8.32 -1.48 17.13
N ALA A 243 7.50 -2.30 17.81
CA ALA A 243 6.08 -2.49 17.55
C ALA A 243 5.26 -2.13 18.82
N SER A 244 4.16 -2.84 19.08
CA SER A 244 3.34 -2.63 20.28
C SER A 244 3.97 -3.18 21.58
N GLY A 245 5.16 -3.79 21.51
CA GLY A 245 5.87 -4.37 22.65
C GLY A 245 6.26 -3.34 23.72
N VAL A 246 6.20 -2.05 23.39
CA VAL A 246 6.37 -0.95 24.35
C VAL A 246 5.31 -0.91 25.45
N ASN A 247 4.12 -1.49 25.20
CA ASN A 247 2.97 -1.40 26.10
C ASN A 247 2.94 -2.49 27.18
N LEU A 248 3.95 -3.36 27.24
CA LEU A 248 3.98 -4.51 28.13
C LEU A 248 4.30 -4.10 29.57
N LEU A 249 3.44 -4.53 30.51
CA LEU A 249 3.54 -4.21 31.94
C LEU A 249 3.75 -2.71 32.22
N ASP A 250 2.93 -1.86 31.59
CA ASP A 250 3.01 -0.40 31.67
C ASP A 250 4.41 0.15 31.28
N GLY A 251 5.06 -0.52 30.32
CA GLY A 251 6.37 -0.17 29.79
C GLY A 251 7.54 -0.54 30.71
N ASN A 252 7.31 -1.32 31.76
CA ASN A 252 8.37 -1.79 32.65
C ASN A 252 9.04 -3.08 32.19
N SER A 253 8.39 -3.83 31.28
CA SER A 253 8.93 -5.05 30.69
C SER A 253 8.72 -5.07 29.18
N PRO A 254 9.34 -4.13 28.43
CA PRO A 254 9.23 -4.11 26.98
C PRO A 254 9.74 -5.41 26.34
N ALA A 255 9.17 -5.80 25.21
CA ALA A 255 9.68 -6.92 24.43
C ALA A 255 11.14 -6.67 24.01
N HIS A 256 11.96 -7.71 23.87
CA HIS A 256 13.24 -7.59 23.16
C HIS A 256 13.01 -7.23 21.69
N PHE A 257 14.06 -6.78 21.01
CA PHE A 257 14.07 -6.60 19.56
C PHE A 257 13.74 -7.90 18.82
N ASP A 258 13.07 -7.78 17.68
CA ASP A 258 12.89 -8.87 16.73
C ASP A 258 14.19 -9.16 15.94
N PRO A 259 14.27 -10.29 15.22
CA PRO A 259 15.44 -10.66 14.44
C PRO A 259 15.87 -9.62 13.40
N TYR A 260 14.95 -8.89 12.77
CA TYR A 260 15.29 -7.86 11.79
C TYR A 260 16.02 -6.69 12.46
N CYS A 261 15.49 -6.19 13.59
CA CYS A 261 16.15 -5.16 14.39
C CYS A 261 17.55 -5.60 14.90
N LEU A 262 17.69 -6.82 15.40
CA LEU A 262 18.99 -7.34 15.87
C LEU A 262 20.03 -7.43 14.75
N ILE A 263 19.62 -7.80 13.53
CA ILE A 263 20.50 -7.82 12.36
C ILE A 263 20.84 -6.39 11.93
N LYS A 264 19.87 -5.48 11.90
CA LYS A 264 20.07 -4.07 11.49
C LYS A 264 21.04 -3.33 12.42
N LEU A 265 20.97 -3.57 13.73
CA LEU A 265 21.93 -3.11 14.73
C LEU A 265 23.28 -3.89 14.70
N GLY A 266 23.38 -4.91 13.84
CA GLY A 266 24.53 -5.80 13.74
C GLY A 266 24.81 -6.59 15.02
N VAL A 267 23.83 -6.77 15.90
CA VAL A 267 23.96 -7.52 17.16
C VAL A 267 24.22 -8.99 16.86
N ILE A 268 23.45 -9.55 15.94
CA ILE A 268 23.55 -10.94 15.52
C ILE A 268 23.79 -10.98 14.01
N THR A 269 24.82 -11.73 13.60
CA THR A 269 25.00 -12.10 12.19
C THR A 269 24.21 -13.38 11.93
N PRO A 270 23.25 -13.39 11.00
CA PRO A 270 22.40 -14.56 10.80
C PRO A 270 23.16 -15.68 10.07
N THR A 271 22.82 -16.92 10.40
CA THR A 271 23.24 -18.08 9.60
C THR A 271 22.37 -18.16 8.35
N VAL A 272 22.96 -17.97 7.18
CA VAL A 272 22.23 -18.02 5.90
C VAL A 272 22.12 -19.46 5.41
N VAL A 273 20.89 -19.90 5.14
CA VAL A 273 20.58 -21.25 4.64
C VAL A 273 19.97 -21.12 3.24
N THR A 274 20.58 -21.78 2.26
CA THR A 274 20.17 -21.73 0.83
C THR A 274 19.97 -23.13 0.21
N THR A 275 20.17 -24.17 1.00
CA THR A 275 19.99 -25.58 0.59
C THR A 275 19.37 -26.37 1.73
N ASP A 276 18.74 -27.50 1.43
CA ASP A 276 18.15 -28.40 2.42
C ASP A 276 19.06 -28.62 3.61
N SER A 277 18.57 -28.28 4.81
CA SER A 277 19.38 -28.25 6.02
C SER A 277 18.53 -28.56 7.25
N ILE A 278 19.16 -29.15 8.26
CA ILE A 278 18.63 -29.21 9.62
C ILE A 278 19.50 -28.28 10.46
N VAL A 279 18.89 -27.29 11.11
CA VAL A 279 19.57 -26.28 11.92
C VAL A 279 19.02 -26.34 13.35
N THR A 280 19.88 -26.06 14.33
CA THR A 280 19.47 -25.88 15.72
C THR A 280 19.33 -24.39 16.01
N LEU A 281 18.15 -23.99 16.49
CA LEU A 281 17.89 -22.66 17.03
C LEU A 281 18.06 -22.70 18.55
N HIS A 282 18.91 -21.81 19.07
CA HIS A 282 19.14 -21.57 20.49
C HIS A 282 18.22 -20.45 20.96
N ALA A 283 17.68 -20.60 22.16
CA ALA A 283 16.69 -19.68 22.68
C ALA A 283 17.22 -18.26 22.94
N SER A 284 16.32 -17.27 22.80
CA SER A 284 16.57 -15.82 22.97
C SER A 284 17.04 -15.41 24.36
N ASP A 285 16.91 -16.28 25.36
CA ASP A 285 17.39 -16.04 26.71
C ASP A 285 18.73 -16.73 27.02
N THR A 286 19.47 -17.16 25.98
CA THR A 286 20.75 -17.85 26.12
C THR A 286 21.89 -17.11 25.41
N PRO A 287 23.15 -17.24 25.86
CA PRO A 287 24.30 -16.62 25.19
C PRO A 287 24.59 -17.20 23.80
N SER A 288 24.02 -18.36 23.50
CA SER A 288 24.19 -19.06 22.21
C SER A 288 23.08 -18.74 21.22
N TYR A 289 22.18 -17.79 21.55
CA TYR A 289 21.10 -17.35 20.66
C TYR A 289 21.61 -17.11 19.24
N ASN A 290 20.85 -17.60 18.26
CA ASN A 290 21.17 -17.46 16.85
C ASN A 290 19.91 -17.20 16.02
N ILE A 291 20.12 -16.49 14.91
CA ILE A 291 19.10 -16.22 13.90
C ILE A 291 19.47 -16.99 12.63
N VAL A 292 18.48 -17.60 11.98
CA VAL A 292 18.64 -18.22 10.66
C VAL A 292 17.95 -17.35 9.61
N LYS A 293 18.63 -17.05 8.51
CA LYS A 293 18.09 -16.34 7.35
C LYS A 293 17.91 -17.31 6.18
N VAL A 294 16.70 -17.35 5.60
CA VAL A 294 16.34 -18.19 4.46
C VAL A 294 15.92 -17.28 3.28
N PRO A 295 16.82 -16.99 2.33
CA PRO A 295 16.49 -16.20 1.14
C PRO A 295 15.43 -16.87 0.28
N ILE A 296 14.46 -16.10 -0.23
CA ILE A 296 13.35 -16.61 -1.05
C ILE A 296 13.20 -15.93 -2.41
N THR A 297 13.99 -14.89 -2.68
CA THR A 297 14.15 -14.28 -4.01
C THR A 297 15.62 -14.28 -4.45
N GLU A 298 15.86 -14.24 -5.77
CA GLU A 298 17.22 -14.26 -6.34
C GLU A 298 18.06 -13.04 -5.97
N ASP A 299 17.42 -11.88 -5.78
CA ASP A 299 18.07 -10.65 -5.34
C ASP A 299 18.35 -10.63 -3.83
N GLY A 300 17.72 -11.52 -3.06
CA GLY A 300 17.87 -11.62 -1.61
C GLY A 300 17.10 -10.56 -0.81
N GLU A 301 16.26 -9.78 -1.49
CA GLU A 301 15.45 -8.69 -0.91
C GLU A 301 14.21 -9.22 -0.18
N GLN A 302 13.80 -10.46 -0.44
CA GLN A 302 12.82 -11.18 0.36
C GLN A 302 13.41 -12.44 0.99
N TYR A 303 13.07 -12.67 2.25
CA TYR A 303 13.59 -13.80 3.03
C TYR A 303 12.78 -14.08 4.30
N PHE A 304 12.94 -15.28 4.85
CA PHE A 304 12.46 -15.59 6.20
C PHE A 304 13.59 -15.45 7.23
N LEU A 305 13.29 -14.88 8.40
CA LEU A 305 14.14 -14.95 9.59
C LEU A 305 13.49 -15.88 10.62
N LEU A 306 14.30 -16.75 11.22
CA LEU A 306 13.83 -17.70 12.23
C LEU A 306 14.59 -17.47 13.54
N GLU A 307 13.85 -17.50 14.64
CA GLU A 307 14.42 -17.51 16.00
C GLU A 307 13.65 -18.49 16.91
N ASN A 308 14.30 -18.97 17.97
CA ASN A 308 13.60 -19.64 19.08
C ASN A 308 13.35 -18.60 20.19
N ARG A 309 12.13 -18.05 20.25
CA ARG A 309 11.76 -16.98 21.17
C ARG A 309 11.25 -17.56 22.48
N ARG A 310 11.83 -17.13 23.60
CA ARG A 310 11.37 -17.46 24.95
C ARG A 310 10.98 -16.21 25.71
N THR A 311 9.92 -16.31 26.51
CA THR A 311 9.34 -15.19 27.23
C THR A 311 10.02 -14.91 28.57
N ASN A 312 11.34 -15.00 28.68
CA ASN A 312 12.12 -14.76 29.91
C ASN A 312 12.72 -13.34 29.94
N GLY A 313 13.24 -12.89 31.09
CA GLY A 313 13.83 -11.55 31.18
C GLY A 313 12.80 -10.45 30.93
N TYR A 314 13.17 -9.43 30.16
CA TYR A 314 12.27 -8.36 29.73
C TYR A 314 11.10 -8.85 28.84
N ASP A 315 11.25 -9.97 28.13
CA ASP A 315 10.14 -10.61 27.41
C ASP A 315 9.10 -11.28 28.34
N SER A 316 9.30 -11.29 29.65
CA SER A 316 8.28 -11.80 30.58
C SER A 316 6.94 -11.05 30.46
N GLY A 317 6.96 -9.79 30.00
CA GLY A 317 5.76 -9.04 29.66
C GLY A 317 4.88 -9.71 28.60
N LEU A 318 5.46 -10.49 27.68
CA LEU A 318 4.72 -11.23 26.66
C LEU A 318 3.84 -12.34 27.25
N ARG A 319 4.22 -12.92 28.40
CA ARG A 319 3.44 -14.01 29.05
C ARG A 319 2.11 -13.54 29.59
N ASP A 320 2.12 -12.34 30.15
CA ASP A 320 0.99 -11.76 30.86
C ASP A 320 0.10 -10.92 29.93
N ASP A 321 0.47 -10.82 28.65
CA ASP A 321 -0.28 -10.09 27.65
C ASP A 321 -1.44 -10.94 27.11
N PRO A 322 -2.71 -10.59 27.40
CA PRO A 322 -3.86 -11.31 26.87
C PRO A 322 -3.97 -11.20 25.33
N ARG A 323 -3.17 -10.32 24.72
CA ARG A 323 -3.03 -10.14 23.28
C ARG A 323 -2.04 -11.10 22.62
N ASN A 324 -1.21 -11.84 23.36
CA ASN A 324 -0.17 -12.71 22.78
C ASN A 324 -0.31 -14.19 23.21
N GLY A 325 -1.52 -14.75 23.14
CA GLY A 325 -1.76 -16.20 23.34
C GLY A 325 -1.42 -16.78 24.72
N GLY A 326 -0.77 -16.03 25.61
CA GLY A 326 -0.34 -16.44 26.94
C GLY A 326 1.16 -16.76 27.04
N THR A 327 1.50 -17.81 27.79
CA THR A 327 2.88 -18.17 28.18
C THR A 327 3.70 -18.88 27.09
N ALA A 328 3.22 -18.89 25.85
CA ALA A 328 3.82 -19.68 24.79
C ALA A 328 5.23 -19.19 24.42
N SER A 329 6.07 -20.12 23.98
CA SER A 329 7.43 -19.89 23.48
C SER A 329 7.73 -20.93 22.42
N GLY A 330 8.56 -20.59 21.43
CA GLY A 330 8.89 -21.51 20.36
C GLY A 330 9.52 -20.81 19.18
N VAL A 331 9.46 -21.45 18.00
CA VAL A 331 10.04 -20.85 16.81
C VAL A 331 9.12 -19.75 16.27
N ALA A 332 9.62 -18.53 16.16
CA ALA A 332 9.00 -17.45 15.42
C ALA A 332 9.59 -17.38 14.01
N ILE A 333 8.74 -17.09 13.02
CA ILE A 333 9.13 -16.97 11.61
C ILE A 333 8.71 -15.59 11.13
N TYR A 334 9.66 -14.81 10.65
CA TYR A 334 9.41 -13.45 10.14
C TYR A 334 9.61 -13.42 8.64
N HIS A 335 8.64 -12.90 7.88
CA HIS A 335 8.82 -12.59 6.46
C HIS A 335 9.34 -11.16 6.32
N ILE A 336 10.48 -11.04 5.67
CA ILE A 336 11.12 -9.78 5.36
C ILE A 336 10.97 -9.49 3.87
N ASP A 337 10.51 -8.29 3.55
CA ASP A 337 10.32 -7.78 2.19
C ASP A 337 10.88 -6.36 2.06
N GLU A 338 12.16 -6.27 1.70
CA GLU A 338 12.90 -5.01 1.60
C GLU A 338 12.39 -4.13 0.43
N TRP A 339 11.67 -4.69 -0.56
CA TRP A 339 11.12 -3.90 -1.68
C TRP A 339 10.08 -2.86 -1.24
N VAL A 340 9.46 -3.04 -0.08
CA VAL A 340 8.47 -2.12 0.48
C VAL A 340 8.98 -1.34 1.70
N MET A 341 10.23 -1.56 2.11
CA MET A 341 10.88 -0.90 3.24
C MET A 341 11.58 0.43 2.85
N ASP A 342 10.85 1.40 2.31
CA ASP A 342 11.33 2.80 2.25
C ASP A 342 10.21 3.78 1.87
N THR A 343 8.95 3.38 2.05
CA THR A 343 7.83 4.19 1.62
C THR A 343 7.53 5.26 2.65
N TRP A 344 7.65 6.52 2.24
CA TRP A 344 7.11 7.66 2.97
C TRP A 344 5.59 7.65 2.86
N VAL A 345 4.91 7.57 3.99
CA VAL A 345 3.44 7.51 4.01
C VAL A 345 2.89 8.59 4.92
N PHE A 346 1.80 9.23 4.48
CA PHE A 346 0.96 10.05 5.34
C PHE A 346 0.25 9.13 6.34
N ALA A 347 0.84 8.98 7.51
CA ALA A 347 0.28 8.26 8.65
C ALA A 347 -0.72 9.14 9.40
N VAL A 348 -1.42 8.54 10.38
CA VAL A 348 -2.32 9.25 11.31
C VAL A 348 -1.62 10.42 12.02
N PHE A 349 -0.29 10.36 12.14
CA PHE A 349 0.53 11.32 12.88
C PHE A 349 1.52 12.14 12.03
N GLY A 350 1.46 12.05 10.69
CA GLY A 350 2.34 12.81 9.77
C GLY A 350 3.06 11.95 8.72
N GLU A 351 4.00 12.52 7.96
CA GLU A 351 4.88 11.76 7.07
C GLU A 351 5.89 10.96 7.91
N GLN A 352 5.82 9.63 7.83
CA GLN A 352 6.76 8.74 8.53
C GLN A 352 7.40 7.76 7.57
N ARG A 353 8.67 7.44 7.84
CA ARG A 353 9.38 6.31 7.24
C ARG A 353 9.11 5.08 8.11
N THR A 354 8.47 4.08 7.55
CA THR A 354 8.13 2.84 8.28
C THR A 354 8.30 1.64 7.36
N ALA A 355 8.64 0.50 7.95
CA ALA A 355 8.70 -0.77 7.24
C ALA A 355 7.31 -1.37 6.99
N ASN A 356 6.30 -0.97 7.77
CA ASN A 356 4.98 -1.61 7.82
C ASN A 356 3.81 -0.66 7.56
N SER A 357 4.02 0.42 6.79
CA SER A 357 2.95 1.35 6.38
C SER A 357 1.89 0.75 5.47
N ASN A 358 2.12 -0.45 4.94
CA ASN A 358 1.19 -1.12 4.06
C ASN A 358 0.64 -2.39 4.70
N TYR A 359 -0.53 -2.26 5.32
CA TYR A 359 -1.27 -3.37 5.94
C TYR A 359 -1.71 -4.50 4.99
N LEU A 360 -1.54 -4.35 3.68
CA LEU A 360 -1.76 -5.39 2.68
C LEU A 360 -0.49 -6.19 2.34
N ARG A 361 0.68 -5.63 2.69
CA ARG A 361 2.00 -6.21 2.45
C ARG A 361 3.02 -5.51 3.34
N LYS A 362 3.40 -6.18 4.41
CA LYS A 362 4.33 -5.66 5.42
C LYS A 362 5.76 -5.87 4.97
N GLY A 363 6.64 -4.92 5.28
CA GLY A 363 8.08 -5.12 5.11
C GLY A 363 8.61 -6.12 6.13
N VAL A 364 8.18 -6.03 7.39
CA VAL A 364 8.50 -6.99 8.44
C VAL A 364 7.21 -7.62 8.95
N ASP A 365 6.97 -8.88 8.62
CA ASP A 365 5.78 -9.60 9.03
C ASP A 365 6.10 -10.77 9.94
N LEU A 366 5.26 -11.04 10.95
CA LEU A 366 5.35 -12.26 11.75
C LEU A 366 4.37 -13.28 11.17
N GLU A 367 4.89 -14.39 10.67
CA GLU A 367 4.08 -15.42 10.02
C GLU A 367 3.47 -16.35 11.07
N GLU A 368 2.25 -16.04 11.52
CA GLU A 368 1.70 -16.68 12.72
C GLU A 368 1.30 -18.14 12.50
N ALA A 369 1.65 -18.99 13.47
CA ALA A 369 1.33 -20.42 13.49
C ALA A 369 -0.17 -20.74 13.49
N ASP A 370 -1.01 -19.84 14.00
CA ASP A 370 -2.45 -20.04 14.20
C ASP A 370 -3.35 -19.15 13.32
N GLY A 371 -2.76 -18.50 12.31
CA GLY A 371 -3.45 -17.67 11.33
C GLY A 371 -3.28 -16.17 11.60
N PRO A 372 -3.62 -15.32 10.61
CA PRO A 372 -3.16 -13.92 10.57
C PRO A 372 -4.01 -12.99 11.43
N ALA A 373 -3.88 -13.11 12.74
CA ALA A 373 -4.55 -12.25 13.71
C ALA A 373 -3.96 -10.83 13.70
N LEU A 374 -2.65 -10.70 13.47
CA LEU A 374 -1.91 -9.44 13.42
C LEU A 374 -2.20 -8.63 12.13
N ASP A 375 -2.76 -9.26 11.10
CA ASP A 375 -3.24 -8.61 9.87
C ASP A 375 -4.52 -7.77 10.07
N GLN A 376 -5.18 -7.93 11.22
CA GLN A 376 -6.41 -7.23 11.52
C GLN A 376 -6.13 -5.84 12.11
N GLY A 377 -7.03 -4.87 11.93
CA GLY A 377 -6.85 -3.51 12.44
C GLY A 377 -6.76 -3.45 13.98
N TRP A 378 -6.26 -2.33 14.52
CA TRP A 378 -5.92 -2.16 15.95
C TRP A 378 -7.02 -2.56 16.96
N ASN A 379 -8.29 -2.59 16.57
CA ASN A 379 -9.42 -2.95 17.44
C ASN A 379 -9.79 -4.45 17.41
N ALA A 380 -9.10 -5.27 16.62
CA ALA A 380 -9.34 -6.70 16.55
C ALA A 380 -8.86 -7.42 17.83
N PRO A 381 -9.33 -8.64 18.12
CA PRO A 381 -8.70 -9.46 19.14
C PRO A 381 -7.28 -9.81 18.64
N HIS A 382 -6.27 -9.29 19.32
CA HIS A 382 -4.86 -9.48 18.97
C HIS A 382 -4.35 -10.90 19.27
N GLY A 383 -5.17 -11.74 19.94
CA GLY A 383 -4.74 -12.99 20.54
C GLY A 383 -4.47 -14.14 19.57
N GLY A 384 -3.46 -14.93 19.90
CA GLY A 384 -3.10 -16.18 19.24
C GLY A 384 -1.76 -16.71 19.80
N ASP A 385 -1.48 -17.99 19.63
CA ASP A 385 -0.14 -18.54 19.86
C ASP A 385 0.61 -18.53 18.53
N HIS A 386 1.40 -17.49 18.31
CA HIS A 386 2.05 -17.25 17.01
C HIS A 386 3.24 -18.19 16.76
N TYR A 387 3.67 -18.99 17.74
CA TYR A 387 4.91 -19.77 17.68
C TYR A 387 4.69 -21.21 17.18
N PHE A 388 5.70 -21.74 16.50
CA PHE A 388 5.76 -23.13 16.04
C PHE A 388 6.51 -24.01 17.05
N TYR A 389 5.91 -25.14 17.45
CA TYR A 389 6.49 -26.15 18.35
C TYR A 389 5.64 -27.44 18.39
N ASP A 390 6.18 -28.51 18.96
CA ASP A 390 5.50 -29.80 19.10
C ASP A 390 4.28 -29.70 20.02
N GLY A 391 3.10 -30.09 19.50
CA GLY A 391 1.82 -29.96 20.20
C GLY A 391 0.99 -28.75 19.77
N HIS A 392 1.55 -27.88 18.92
CA HIS A 392 0.86 -26.79 18.24
C HIS A 392 1.03 -26.92 16.70
N ALA A 393 1.39 -25.84 15.99
CA ALA A 393 1.81 -25.92 14.60
C ALA A 393 3.31 -26.28 14.51
N THR A 394 3.65 -27.20 13.61
CA THR A 394 5.03 -27.68 13.42
C THR A 394 5.56 -27.45 12.01
N GLU A 395 4.77 -26.81 11.14
CA GLU A 395 5.13 -26.61 9.74
C GLU A 395 4.66 -25.25 9.23
N PHE A 396 5.55 -24.53 8.56
CA PHE A 396 5.30 -23.36 7.73
C PHE A 396 5.74 -23.67 6.29
N GLY A 397 4.92 -23.34 5.29
CA GLY A 397 5.27 -23.67 3.90
C GLY A 397 4.23 -23.28 2.86
N PRO A 398 4.30 -23.84 1.63
CA PRO A 398 3.47 -23.37 0.52
C PRO A 398 1.96 -23.62 0.68
N ASN A 399 1.57 -24.48 1.63
CA ASN A 399 0.19 -24.90 1.88
C ASN A 399 -0.34 -24.41 3.23
N THR A 400 0.40 -23.56 3.95
CA THR A 400 -0.05 -22.96 5.21
C THR A 400 -0.78 -21.64 4.94
N TYR A 401 -1.38 -21.05 5.96
CA TYR A 401 -1.91 -19.70 5.88
C TYR A 401 -1.56 -18.95 7.18
N PRO A 402 -0.64 -17.96 7.12
CA PRO A 402 0.11 -17.50 5.94
C PRO A 402 0.99 -18.56 5.26
N ASN A 403 1.40 -18.32 4.00
CA ASN A 403 2.20 -19.27 3.21
C ASN A 403 3.59 -18.72 2.90
N SER A 404 4.51 -19.60 2.49
CA SER A 404 5.90 -19.25 2.21
C SER A 404 6.16 -18.64 0.82
N ASN A 405 5.15 -18.06 0.16
CA ASN A 405 5.34 -17.48 -1.17
C ASN A 405 6.08 -16.14 -1.11
N ALA A 406 6.82 -15.79 -2.16
CA ALA A 406 7.48 -14.50 -2.30
C ALA A 406 6.62 -13.56 -3.17
N TYR A 407 6.62 -12.26 -2.88
CA TYR A 407 6.03 -11.26 -3.77
C TYR A 407 6.84 -11.13 -5.07
N MET A 408 6.16 -10.88 -6.20
CA MET A 408 6.77 -10.74 -7.53
C MET A 408 6.58 -9.36 -8.17
N ASP A 409 6.00 -8.42 -7.43
CA ASP A 409 5.76 -7.05 -7.87
C ASP A 409 5.83 -6.09 -6.67
N THR A 410 5.81 -4.78 -6.89
CA THR A 410 5.85 -3.74 -5.83
C THR A 410 4.46 -3.18 -5.51
N LEU A 411 3.38 -3.90 -5.85
CA LEU A 411 2.01 -3.41 -5.61
C LEU A 411 1.63 -3.55 -4.13
N ASP A 412 0.69 -2.70 -3.70
CA ASP A 412 0.25 -2.65 -2.29
C ASP A 412 -0.29 -4.01 -1.78
N ASN A 413 -0.99 -4.77 -2.63
CA ASN A 413 -1.45 -6.14 -2.33
C ASN A 413 -0.82 -7.12 -3.33
N GLY A 414 0.51 -7.19 -3.31
CA GLY A 414 1.33 -7.77 -4.37
C GLY A 414 0.95 -9.20 -4.76
N THR A 415 1.29 -9.58 -5.99
CA THR A 415 1.17 -10.98 -6.43
C THR A 415 2.28 -11.81 -5.79
N THR A 416 1.97 -13.03 -5.36
CA THR A 416 2.98 -13.94 -4.82
C THR A 416 3.23 -15.15 -5.72
N ILE A 417 4.46 -15.67 -5.66
CA ILE A 417 4.91 -16.89 -6.35
C ILE A 417 5.40 -17.91 -5.31
N PRO A 418 5.11 -19.21 -5.51
CA PRO A 418 5.66 -20.25 -4.66
C PRO A 418 7.18 -20.26 -4.67
N THR A 419 7.78 -20.32 -3.48
CA THR A 419 9.23 -20.40 -3.29
C THR A 419 9.72 -21.84 -3.16
N GLY A 420 8.80 -22.76 -2.84
CA GLY A 420 9.14 -24.15 -2.49
C GLY A 420 9.73 -24.32 -1.09
N VAL A 421 9.88 -23.22 -0.32
CA VAL A 421 10.46 -23.26 1.03
C VAL A 421 9.45 -23.85 2.01
N ARG A 422 9.88 -24.88 2.75
CA ARG A 422 9.14 -25.46 3.87
C ARG A 422 10.04 -25.52 5.10
N ILE A 423 9.51 -25.09 6.23
CA ILE A 423 10.18 -25.03 7.52
C ILE A 423 9.40 -25.93 8.48
N ARG A 424 10.04 -26.98 8.98
CA ARG A 424 9.46 -27.88 9.99
C ARG A 424 10.18 -27.75 11.31
N VAL A 425 9.42 -27.60 12.38
CA VAL A 425 9.91 -27.38 13.74
C VAL A 425 9.73 -28.66 14.56
N SER A 426 10.71 -28.95 15.42
CA SER A 426 10.64 -30.00 16.43
C SER A 426 11.28 -29.52 17.73
N GLY A 427 10.63 -29.83 18.86
CA GLY A 427 10.91 -29.28 20.19
C GLY A 427 9.63 -28.83 20.89
N GLU A 428 9.59 -28.92 22.21
CA GLU A 428 8.44 -28.53 23.04
C GLU A 428 8.50 -27.04 23.39
N SER A 429 7.34 -26.42 23.62
CA SER A 429 7.27 -25.01 23.99
C SER A 429 8.19 -24.68 25.19
N GLY A 430 9.07 -23.71 24.99
CA GLY A 430 10.01 -23.25 26.02
C GLY A 430 11.33 -24.04 26.11
N ASP A 431 11.59 -24.97 25.19
CA ASP A 431 12.90 -25.63 25.06
C ASP A 431 14.02 -24.61 24.76
N GLU A 432 15.18 -24.78 25.40
CA GLU A 432 16.39 -23.95 25.16
C GLU A 432 16.97 -24.16 23.75
N THR A 433 16.68 -25.30 23.12
CA THR A 433 17.08 -25.60 21.76
C THR A 433 15.96 -26.27 20.99
N MET A 434 15.66 -25.79 19.78
CA MET A 434 14.71 -26.41 18.86
C MET A 434 15.40 -26.75 17.54
N GLN A 435 14.98 -27.84 16.89
CA GLN A 435 15.47 -28.17 15.55
C GLN A 435 14.49 -27.67 14.49
N VAL A 436 15.03 -27.01 13.46
CA VAL A 436 14.30 -26.62 12.26
C VAL A 436 14.86 -27.35 11.04
N THR A 437 14.00 -28.07 10.33
CA THR A 437 14.30 -28.67 9.03
C THR A 437 13.80 -27.74 7.95
N ILE A 438 14.71 -27.20 7.16
CA ILE A 438 14.43 -26.28 6.06
C ILE A 438 14.66 -27.05 4.76
N THR A 439 13.65 -27.11 3.91
CA THR A 439 13.74 -27.72 2.59
C THR A 439 13.36 -26.72 1.51
N PHE A 440 14.16 -26.70 0.45
CA PHE A 440 13.93 -25.95 -0.77
C PHE A 440 13.46 -26.98 -1.79
N GLU A 441 12.20 -27.39 -1.70
CA GLU A 441 11.68 -28.39 -2.63
C GLU A 441 11.47 -27.70 -3.98
N PRO A 442 12.25 -28.02 -5.05
CA PRO A 442 11.83 -27.64 -6.39
C PRO A 442 10.63 -28.52 -6.71
N ASP A 443 9.43 -27.99 -6.44
CA ASP A 443 8.16 -28.63 -6.68
C ASP A 443 8.08 -30.09 -6.15
N ALA A 444 7.68 -30.29 -4.88
CA ALA A 444 6.74 -31.39 -4.64
C ALA A 444 5.66 -31.25 -5.72
N PRO A 445 5.34 -32.28 -6.54
CA PRO A 445 4.66 -32.10 -7.82
C PRO A 445 3.43 -31.23 -7.62
N VAL A 446 3.60 -29.94 -7.90
CA VAL A 446 2.52 -28.98 -7.82
C VAL A 446 1.60 -29.49 -8.90
N ALA A 447 0.35 -29.80 -8.53
CA ALA A 447 -0.66 -30.11 -9.53
C ALA A 447 -0.50 -29.04 -10.62
N PRO A 448 -0.28 -29.45 -11.89
CA PRO A 448 0.15 -28.51 -12.92
C PRO A 448 -0.80 -27.33 -12.91
N ASP A 449 -0.25 -26.11 -12.99
CA ASP A 449 -1.05 -24.89 -12.83
C ASP A 449 -2.30 -24.90 -13.71
N PHE A 450 -2.18 -25.60 -14.84
CA PHE A 450 -3.23 -25.86 -15.81
C PHE A 450 -3.41 -27.37 -16.04
N PRO A 451 -4.65 -27.85 -16.25
CA PRO A 451 -4.98 -29.26 -16.48
C PRO A 451 -4.46 -29.83 -17.81
N GLY A 452 -3.87 -28.99 -18.68
CA GLY A 452 -3.25 -29.44 -19.92
C GLY A 452 -2.57 -28.30 -20.69
N GLY A 453 -1.78 -28.68 -21.69
CA GLY A 453 -0.94 -27.75 -22.44
C GLY A 453 0.40 -27.48 -21.75
N ILE A 454 1.31 -26.85 -22.49
CA ILE A 454 2.65 -26.45 -22.00
C ILE A 454 2.92 -24.96 -22.26
N GLY A 455 1.85 -24.17 -22.46
CA GLY A 455 1.93 -22.72 -22.64
C GLY A 455 2.53 -22.26 -23.97
N THR A 456 2.71 -23.15 -24.96
CA THR A 456 3.24 -22.81 -26.29
C THR A 456 2.13 -22.52 -27.28
N ALA A 457 2.41 -21.80 -28.39
CA ALA A 457 1.41 -21.48 -29.40
C ALA A 457 0.70 -22.72 -29.99
N THR A 458 1.40 -23.85 -30.09
CA THR A 458 0.86 -25.13 -30.59
C THR A 458 0.26 -26.02 -29.50
N SER A 459 0.58 -25.74 -28.23
CA SER A 459 0.07 -26.46 -27.07
C SER A 459 -0.20 -25.47 -25.93
N PRO A 460 -1.25 -24.64 -26.08
CA PRO A 460 -1.59 -23.61 -25.10
C PRO A 460 -2.08 -24.24 -23.80
N TYR A 461 -1.84 -23.57 -22.68
CA TYR A 461 -2.41 -23.93 -21.39
C TYR A 461 -3.94 -23.91 -21.44
N HIS A 462 -4.56 -24.92 -20.85
CA HIS A 462 -6.01 -25.05 -20.78
C HIS A 462 -6.53 -24.34 -19.53
N ILE A 463 -7.57 -23.53 -19.68
CA ILE A 463 -8.27 -22.89 -18.56
C ILE A 463 -9.71 -23.41 -18.52
N THR A 464 -10.09 -24.00 -17.39
CA THR A 464 -11.37 -24.66 -17.16
C THR A 464 -12.19 -24.06 -16.03
N ASN A 465 -11.57 -23.23 -15.17
CA ASN A 465 -12.19 -22.60 -14.00
C ASN A 465 -11.51 -21.26 -13.64
N ALA A 466 -12.11 -20.54 -12.68
CA ALA A 466 -11.65 -19.21 -12.25
C ALA A 466 -10.27 -19.22 -11.58
N ALA A 467 -9.92 -20.27 -10.82
CA ALA A 467 -8.61 -20.38 -10.18
C ALA A 467 -7.49 -20.55 -11.23
N GLU A 468 -7.75 -21.29 -12.31
CA GLU A 468 -6.82 -21.40 -13.44
C GLU A 468 -6.72 -20.08 -14.24
N LEU A 469 -7.84 -19.36 -14.39
CA LEU A 469 -7.81 -18.02 -15.01
C LEU A 469 -6.91 -17.07 -14.20
N ASP A 470 -6.99 -17.12 -12.88
CA ASP A 470 -6.15 -16.30 -12.01
C ASP A 470 -4.65 -16.57 -12.22
N LYS A 471 -4.26 -17.83 -12.38
CA LYS A 471 -2.86 -18.24 -12.60
C LYS A 471 -2.25 -17.72 -13.91
N VAL A 472 -3.04 -17.21 -14.84
CA VAL A 472 -2.54 -16.57 -16.07
C VAL A 472 -1.53 -15.46 -15.74
N ARG A 473 -1.71 -14.76 -14.62
CA ARG A 473 -0.82 -13.69 -14.15
C ARG A 473 0.65 -14.12 -13.97
N ARG A 474 0.91 -15.42 -13.85
CA ARG A 474 2.27 -16.00 -13.70
C ARG A 474 3.01 -16.20 -15.03
N TYR A 475 2.32 -16.14 -16.17
CA TYR A 475 2.91 -16.47 -17.47
C TYR A 475 2.61 -15.38 -18.52
N PRO A 476 3.30 -14.22 -18.46
CA PRO A 476 3.03 -13.06 -19.31
C PRO A 476 3.17 -13.33 -20.81
N GLU A 477 3.98 -14.32 -21.20
CA GLU A 477 4.27 -14.62 -22.61
C GLU A 477 3.60 -15.92 -23.12
N ALA A 478 2.93 -16.66 -22.23
CA ALA A 478 2.38 -17.96 -22.59
C ALA A 478 1.08 -17.89 -23.39
N HIS A 479 0.72 -19.01 -23.98
CA HIS A 479 -0.48 -19.16 -24.79
C HIS A 479 -1.55 -19.94 -24.00
N PHE A 480 -2.79 -19.45 -24.04
CA PHE A 480 -3.93 -19.95 -23.27
C PHE A 480 -5.12 -20.21 -24.16
N VAL A 481 -5.91 -21.22 -23.78
CA VAL A 481 -7.20 -21.52 -24.39
C VAL A 481 -8.23 -21.89 -23.34
N LEU A 482 -9.41 -21.26 -23.39
CA LEU A 482 -10.53 -21.68 -22.56
C LEU A 482 -11.06 -23.04 -23.05
N LYS A 483 -11.42 -23.90 -22.10
CA LYS A 483 -12.07 -25.19 -22.35
C LYS A 483 -13.50 -25.28 -21.84
N ASN A 484 -13.88 -24.35 -20.96
CA ASN A 484 -15.21 -24.21 -20.39
C ASN A 484 -15.56 -22.72 -20.30
N ASP A 485 -16.85 -22.44 -20.13
CA ASP A 485 -17.28 -21.17 -19.57
C ASP A 485 -16.78 -21.05 -18.12
N ILE A 486 -16.42 -19.84 -17.71
CA ILE A 486 -15.97 -19.53 -16.35
C ILE A 486 -17.03 -18.65 -15.70
N GLU A 487 -17.48 -19.04 -14.52
CA GLU A 487 -18.49 -18.32 -13.76
C GLU A 487 -17.93 -17.88 -12.41
N PHE A 488 -18.06 -16.59 -12.12
CA PHE A 488 -17.86 -16.02 -10.80
C PHE A 488 -19.22 -15.79 -10.14
N THR A 489 -19.32 -16.16 -8.87
CA THR A 489 -20.53 -16.13 -8.05
C THR A 489 -20.38 -15.15 -6.88
N GLU A 490 -21.46 -14.85 -6.16
CA GLU A 490 -21.37 -14.03 -4.94
C GLU A 490 -20.45 -14.64 -3.88
N ALA A 491 -20.35 -15.99 -3.82
CA ALA A 491 -19.49 -16.66 -2.85
C ALA A 491 -18.00 -16.40 -3.13
N ASP A 492 -17.63 -16.19 -4.38
CA ASP A 492 -16.27 -15.84 -4.78
C ASP A 492 -15.86 -14.46 -4.25
N TYR A 493 -16.83 -13.55 -4.09
CA TYR A 493 -16.62 -12.17 -3.67
C TYR A 493 -16.94 -11.90 -2.18
N ALA A 494 -17.68 -12.79 -1.52
CA ALA A 494 -18.01 -12.69 -0.10
C ALA A 494 -16.73 -12.69 0.78
N PRO A 495 -16.76 -12.15 2.02
CA PRO A 495 -15.61 -12.20 2.92
C PRO A 495 -15.07 -13.63 3.09
N GLY A 496 -13.76 -13.82 2.85
CA GLY A 496 -13.11 -15.14 2.83
C GLY A 496 -13.20 -15.90 1.50
N GLY A 497 -13.93 -15.38 0.51
CA GLY A 497 -13.97 -15.89 -0.85
C GLY A 497 -12.65 -15.63 -1.61
N ALA A 498 -12.29 -16.54 -2.52
CA ALA A 498 -11.01 -16.54 -3.23
C ALA A 498 -10.74 -15.27 -4.06
N PHE A 499 -11.81 -14.57 -4.45
CA PHE A 499 -11.74 -13.36 -5.28
C PHE A 499 -12.37 -12.16 -4.57
N SER A 500 -12.60 -12.23 -3.26
CA SER A 500 -13.18 -11.13 -2.48
C SER A 500 -12.34 -9.88 -2.59
N ASN A 501 -11.01 -10.03 -2.50
CA ASN A 501 -10.05 -8.93 -2.55
C ASN A 501 -10.50 -7.75 -1.67
N ARG A 502 -10.93 -8.08 -0.43
CA ARG A 502 -11.48 -7.11 0.54
C ARG A 502 -12.65 -6.26 -0.02
N GLY A 503 -13.48 -6.86 -0.87
CA GLY A 503 -14.63 -6.24 -1.54
C GLY A 503 -14.35 -5.69 -2.94
N ALA A 504 -13.09 -5.65 -3.39
CA ALA A 504 -12.71 -5.11 -4.69
C ALA A 504 -12.87 -6.10 -5.86
N GLY A 505 -13.16 -7.37 -5.59
CA GLY A 505 -13.36 -8.37 -6.63
C GLY A 505 -12.08 -8.88 -7.30
N PHE A 506 -12.22 -9.44 -8.50
CA PHE A 506 -11.12 -10.02 -9.26
C PHE A 506 -10.05 -8.97 -9.57
N ARG A 507 -8.77 -9.37 -9.44
CA ARG A 507 -7.63 -8.50 -9.76
C ARG A 507 -7.31 -8.56 -11.25
N PRO A 508 -7.14 -7.44 -11.96
CA PRO A 508 -6.71 -7.43 -13.36
C PRO A 508 -5.52 -8.38 -13.60
N LEU A 509 -5.53 -9.08 -14.74
CA LEU A 509 -4.36 -9.81 -15.19
C LEU A 509 -3.37 -8.80 -15.73
N PHE A 510 -2.23 -8.65 -15.06
CA PHE A 510 -1.20 -7.65 -15.35
C PHE A 510 -1.67 -6.20 -15.12
N GLY A 511 -0.79 -5.34 -14.62
CA GLY A 511 -1.10 -3.93 -14.31
C GLY A 511 0.18 -3.10 -14.15
N GLY A 512 0.06 -1.79 -13.98
CA GLY A 512 1.20 -0.88 -13.91
C GLY A 512 2.09 -0.95 -15.16
N SER A 513 3.35 -1.33 -14.98
CA SER A 513 4.33 -1.50 -16.07
C SER A 513 4.27 -2.88 -16.76
N GLN A 514 3.53 -3.85 -16.19
CA GLN A 514 3.46 -5.21 -16.73
C GLN A 514 2.45 -5.32 -17.88
N GLN A 515 2.76 -6.17 -18.87
CA GLN A 515 1.93 -6.39 -20.05
C GLN A 515 1.81 -7.88 -20.35
N PHE A 516 0.61 -8.35 -20.69
CA PHE A 516 0.42 -9.67 -21.30
C PHE A 516 0.91 -9.63 -22.75
N ARG A 517 1.88 -10.46 -23.12
CA ARG A 517 2.48 -10.55 -24.47
C ARG A 517 2.12 -11.84 -25.22
N GLY A 518 1.56 -12.82 -24.51
CA GLY A 518 1.15 -14.11 -25.07
C GLY A 518 -0.16 -14.07 -25.87
N SER A 519 -0.85 -15.22 -25.97
CA SER A 519 -2.17 -15.29 -26.63
C SER A 519 -3.24 -15.89 -25.74
N PHE A 520 -4.43 -15.31 -25.73
CA PHE A 520 -5.61 -15.82 -25.01
C PHE A 520 -6.74 -16.12 -26.00
N ASP A 521 -7.04 -17.40 -26.22
CA ASP A 521 -8.15 -17.85 -27.08
C ASP A 521 -9.34 -18.26 -26.21
N GLY A 522 -10.41 -17.47 -26.23
CA GLY A 522 -11.65 -17.82 -25.55
C GLY A 522 -12.33 -19.05 -26.17
N ALA A 523 -11.95 -19.48 -27.38
CA ALA A 523 -12.52 -20.62 -28.07
C ALA A 523 -14.07 -20.64 -28.16
N GLY A 524 -14.70 -19.46 -28.06
CA GLY A 524 -16.16 -19.28 -28.05
C GLY A 524 -16.81 -19.36 -26.66
N HIS A 525 -16.02 -19.54 -25.60
CA HIS A 525 -16.50 -19.57 -24.21
C HIS A 525 -16.72 -18.18 -23.61
N GLU A 526 -17.54 -18.15 -22.57
CA GLU A 526 -17.89 -16.95 -21.83
C GLU A 526 -17.27 -16.94 -20.42
N ILE A 527 -16.74 -15.80 -20.01
CA ILE A 527 -16.42 -15.49 -18.61
C ILE A 527 -17.54 -14.60 -18.07
N ARG A 528 -18.31 -15.07 -17.10
CA ARG A 528 -19.49 -14.39 -16.56
C ARG A 528 -19.33 -14.04 -15.08
N GLY A 529 -19.87 -12.90 -14.67
CA GLY A 529 -19.87 -12.44 -13.28
C GLY A 529 -18.54 -11.81 -12.83
N LEU A 530 -17.65 -11.44 -13.76
CA LEU A 530 -16.36 -10.84 -13.44
C LEU A 530 -16.56 -9.44 -12.83
N ARG A 531 -16.23 -9.25 -11.55
CA ARG A 531 -16.35 -7.96 -10.88
C ARG A 531 -14.97 -7.43 -10.51
N MET A 532 -14.71 -6.16 -10.77
CA MET A 532 -13.49 -5.48 -10.35
C MET A 532 -13.78 -4.04 -9.95
N HIS A 533 -13.18 -3.63 -8.84
CA HIS A 533 -13.09 -2.24 -8.43
C HIS A 533 -11.63 -1.89 -8.14
N VAL A 534 -11.01 -1.07 -8.98
CA VAL A 534 -9.60 -0.69 -8.87
C VAL A 534 -9.51 0.78 -8.50
N SER A 535 -8.95 1.10 -7.32
CA SER A 535 -8.72 2.47 -6.89
C SER A 535 -7.28 2.67 -6.43
N GLY A 536 -6.76 3.90 -6.54
CA GLY A 536 -5.37 4.23 -6.18
C GLY A 536 -5.03 5.70 -6.39
N ASN A 537 -3.82 6.10 -5.99
CA ASN A 537 -3.37 7.48 -6.11
C ASN A 537 -2.86 7.84 -7.51
N GLY A 538 -2.16 6.93 -8.18
CA GLY A 538 -1.68 7.12 -9.56
C GLY A 538 -2.65 6.57 -10.61
N ASP A 539 -2.14 6.37 -11.83
CA ASP A 539 -2.89 5.72 -12.92
C ASP A 539 -3.46 4.36 -12.47
N THR A 540 -4.76 4.16 -12.63
CA THR A 540 -5.42 2.87 -12.32
C THR A 540 -5.86 2.16 -13.59
N LEU A 541 -5.72 0.82 -13.61
CA LEU A 541 -5.93 0.00 -14.80
C LEU A 541 -6.91 -1.13 -14.47
N ALA A 542 -8.15 -1.06 -14.95
CA ALA A 542 -9.16 -2.10 -14.75
C ALA A 542 -9.61 -2.77 -16.06
N GLY A 543 -9.61 -4.09 -16.06
CA GLY A 543 -9.99 -4.92 -17.20
C GLY A 543 -9.56 -6.35 -16.95
N LEU A 544 -10.06 -7.32 -17.72
CA LEU A 544 -9.54 -8.69 -17.62
C LEU A 544 -8.01 -8.67 -17.71
N PHE A 545 -7.46 -7.84 -18.60
CA PHE A 545 -6.05 -7.46 -18.64
C PHE A 545 -5.85 -5.98 -18.27
N GLY A 546 -5.05 -5.63 -17.26
CA GLY A 546 -4.72 -4.21 -17.05
C GLY A 546 -3.81 -3.69 -18.16
N GLY A 547 -2.81 -4.48 -18.55
CA GLY A 547 -1.91 -4.20 -19.68
C GLY A 547 -1.88 -5.32 -20.71
N LEU A 548 -2.13 -4.99 -21.99
CA LEU A 548 -2.16 -5.97 -23.09
C LEU A 548 -1.25 -5.54 -24.26
N SER A 549 -0.35 -6.42 -24.67
CA SER A 549 0.44 -6.33 -25.91
C SER A 549 0.40 -7.59 -26.77
N GLY A 550 -0.18 -8.67 -26.26
CA GLY A 550 -0.42 -9.91 -26.95
C GLY A 550 -1.71 -9.92 -27.76
N SER A 551 -2.29 -11.11 -27.92
CA SER A 551 -3.52 -11.30 -28.67
C SER A 551 -4.65 -11.90 -27.83
N VAL A 552 -5.87 -11.37 -27.96
CA VAL A 552 -7.09 -11.94 -27.37
C VAL A 552 -8.10 -12.20 -28.47
N LYS A 553 -8.73 -13.39 -28.51
CA LYS A 553 -9.75 -13.68 -29.50
C LYS A 553 -10.86 -14.61 -29.00
N ASN A 554 -12.01 -14.59 -29.69
CA ASN A 554 -13.13 -15.53 -29.49
C ASN A 554 -13.63 -15.61 -28.04
N LEU A 555 -13.66 -14.49 -27.33
CA LEU A 555 -13.99 -14.43 -25.91
C LEU A 555 -15.23 -13.56 -25.67
N SER A 556 -16.19 -14.10 -24.92
CA SER A 556 -17.31 -13.34 -24.38
C SER A 556 -17.07 -13.02 -22.90
N LEU A 557 -17.36 -11.79 -22.50
CA LEU A 557 -17.20 -11.31 -21.13
C LEU A 557 -18.50 -10.67 -20.64
N VAL A 558 -18.97 -11.06 -19.45
CA VAL A 558 -20.02 -10.36 -18.72
C VAL A 558 -19.42 -9.85 -17.40
N CYS A 559 -19.27 -8.53 -17.28
CA CYS A 559 -18.47 -7.93 -16.22
C CYS A 559 -19.11 -6.70 -15.56
N ASP A 560 -18.63 -6.37 -14.37
CA ASP A 560 -18.86 -5.11 -13.69
C ASP A 560 -17.50 -4.55 -13.27
N ILE A 561 -16.98 -3.57 -14.03
CA ILE A 561 -15.61 -3.08 -13.90
C ILE A 561 -15.65 -1.58 -13.63
N THR A 562 -15.03 -1.18 -12.53
CA THR A 562 -14.84 0.23 -12.16
C THR A 562 -13.36 0.50 -11.87
N ALA A 563 -12.83 1.61 -12.40
CA ALA A 563 -11.55 2.18 -12.02
C ALA A 563 -11.73 3.61 -11.50
N GLU A 564 -11.02 3.97 -10.43
CA GLU A 564 -10.99 5.31 -9.86
C GLU A 564 -9.53 5.72 -9.57
N SER A 565 -9.21 7.01 -9.64
CA SER A 565 -7.91 7.54 -9.24
C SER A 565 -8.07 8.86 -8.47
N THR A 566 -7.18 9.13 -7.52
CA THR A 566 -7.20 10.38 -6.72
C THR A 566 -6.17 11.43 -7.17
N ALA A 567 -5.14 11.05 -7.93
CA ALA A 567 -4.14 11.98 -8.47
C ALA A 567 -3.60 11.62 -9.86
N GLY A 568 -4.07 10.53 -10.48
CA GLY A 568 -3.77 10.14 -11.86
C GLY A 568 -5.04 9.92 -12.68
N SER A 569 -4.92 9.26 -13.83
CA SER A 569 -6.08 8.96 -14.70
C SER A 569 -6.48 7.50 -14.53
N SER A 570 -7.78 7.23 -14.42
CA SER A 570 -8.30 5.86 -14.38
C SER A 570 -8.65 5.35 -15.78
N PHE A 571 -8.26 4.12 -16.09
CA PHE A 571 -8.51 3.47 -17.38
C PHE A 571 -9.28 2.17 -17.16
N ALA A 572 -10.39 1.99 -17.88
CA ALA A 572 -11.14 0.74 -17.83
C ALA A 572 -11.57 0.25 -19.20
N GLY A 573 -11.47 -1.07 -19.39
CA GLY A 573 -12.24 -1.74 -20.43
C GLY A 573 -12.43 -3.22 -20.15
N GLY A 574 -13.51 -3.79 -20.66
CA GLY A 574 -13.89 -5.17 -20.36
C GLY A 574 -12.73 -6.15 -20.53
N LEU A 575 -12.08 -6.11 -21.69
CA LEU A 575 -10.91 -6.94 -21.97
C LEU A 575 -9.61 -6.30 -21.52
N ALA A 576 -9.39 -5.01 -21.79
CA ALA A 576 -8.11 -4.39 -21.46
C ALA A 576 -8.22 -2.93 -21.00
N ALA A 577 -7.52 -2.56 -19.93
CA ALA A 577 -7.43 -1.14 -19.57
C ALA A 577 -6.55 -0.38 -20.57
N LYS A 578 -5.31 -0.86 -20.80
CA LYS A 578 -4.38 -0.32 -21.82
C LYS A 578 -3.93 -1.41 -22.78
N ALA A 579 -4.09 -1.18 -24.08
CA ALA A 579 -3.69 -2.07 -25.16
C ALA A 579 -2.63 -1.43 -26.05
N VAL A 580 -1.40 -1.95 -26.03
CA VAL A 580 -0.24 -1.41 -26.77
C VAL A 580 0.27 -2.46 -27.75
N THR A 581 0.24 -2.18 -29.06
CA THR A 581 0.62 -3.13 -30.12
C THR A 581 -0.15 -4.46 -30.07
N ALA A 582 -1.34 -4.46 -29.47
CA ALA A 582 -2.14 -5.64 -29.24
C ALA A 582 -3.03 -5.99 -30.43
N THR A 583 -3.49 -7.25 -30.48
CA THR A 583 -4.52 -7.70 -31.43
C THR A 583 -5.72 -8.27 -30.69
N VAL A 584 -6.90 -7.67 -30.88
CA VAL A 584 -8.16 -8.15 -30.30
C VAL A 584 -9.15 -8.48 -31.42
N LYS A 585 -9.70 -9.70 -31.40
CA LYS A 585 -10.55 -10.18 -32.50
C LYS A 585 -11.74 -11.01 -32.04
N SER A 586 -12.93 -10.73 -32.57
CA SER A 586 -14.11 -11.59 -32.37
C SER A 586 -14.46 -11.78 -30.89
N CYS A 587 -14.43 -10.69 -30.13
CA CYS A 587 -14.76 -10.68 -28.71
C CYS A 587 -16.03 -9.87 -28.43
N SER A 588 -16.75 -10.22 -27.37
CA SER A 588 -17.91 -9.44 -26.91
C SER A 588 -17.87 -9.13 -25.42
N VAL A 589 -18.30 -7.92 -25.05
CA VAL A 589 -18.40 -7.48 -23.65
C VAL A 589 -19.84 -7.04 -23.35
N ALA A 590 -20.35 -7.42 -22.17
CA ALA A 590 -21.64 -7.00 -21.61
C ALA A 590 -21.49 -6.67 -20.12
N GLY A 591 -22.48 -5.96 -19.55
CA GLY A 591 -22.47 -5.50 -18.14
C GLY A 591 -22.15 -4.02 -18.00
N THR A 592 -21.18 -3.65 -17.15
CA THR A 592 -20.83 -2.25 -16.82
C THR A 592 -19.33 -2.02 -16.85
N VAL A 593 -18.91 -0.86 -17.38
CA VAL A 593 -17.51 -0.38 -17.39
C VAL A 593 -17.49 1.11 -17.03
N ASN A 594 -16.77 1.49 -15.97
CA ASN A 594 -16.68 2.86 -15.47
C ASN A 594 -15.22 3.28 -15.20
N ALA A 595 -14.79 4.43 -15.73
CA ALA A 595 -13.47 5.06 -15.49
C ALA A 595 -13.39 6.44 -16.14
N ASP A 596 -12.35 7.24 -15.87
CA ASP A 596 -12.09 8.50 -16.61
C ASP A 596 -11.94 8.19 -18.12
N VAL A 597 -11.17 7.16 -18.46
CA VAL A 597 -11.01 6.65 -19.83
C VAL A 597 -11.59 5.24 -19.92
N ALA A 598 -12.88 5.17 -20.24
CA ALA A 598 -13.67 3.95 -20.28
C ALA A 598 -13.99 3.51 -21.72
N GLY A 599 -13.73 2.24 -22.03
CA GLY A 599 -14.24 1.63 -23.26
C GLY A 599 -14.76 0.22 -23.07
N GLY A 600 -15.86 -0.11 -23.73
CA GLY A 600 -16.51 -1.40 -23.51
C GLY A 600 -15.58 -2.60 -23.75
N VAL A 601 -14.68 -2.52 -24.75
CA VAL A 601 -13.65 -3.54 -24.98
C VAL A 601 -12.31 -3.13 -24.36
N PHE A 602 -11.85 -1.89 -24.60
CA PHE A 602 -10.63 -1.39 -24.00
C PHE A 602 -10.69 0.09 -23.60
N GLY A 603 -10.00 0.46 -22.53
CA GLY A 603 -9.88 1.86 -22.12
C GLY A 603 -9.07 2.67 -23.14
N SER A 604 -7.78 2.38 -23.29
CA SER A 604 -6.89 3.10 -24.21
C SER A 604 -6.11 2.15 -25.14
N GLY A 605 -6.21 2.38 -26.45
CA GLY A 605 -5.51 1.63 -27.49
C GLY A 605 -4.40 2.44 -28.15
N SER A 606 -3.23 1.86 -28.31
CA SER A 606 -2.05 2.48 -28.92
C SER A 606 -1.36 1.52 -29.90
N ALA A 607 -1.31 1.89 -31.19
CA ALA A 607 -0.79 1.03 -32.25
C ALA A 607 -1.40 -0.39 -32.31
N SER A 608 -2.66 -0.52 -31.88
CA SER A 608 -3.34 -1.81 -31.72
C SER A 608 -4.35 -2.07 -32.86
N VAL A 609 -4.70 -3.34 -33.07
CA VAL A 609 -5.70 -3.77 -34.06
C VAL A 609 -6.88 -4.43 -33.35
N ILE A 610 -8.05 -3.83 -33.48
CA ILE A 610 -9.29 -4.32 -32.89
C ILE A 610 -10.29 -4.58 -34.00
N SER A 611 -10.79 -5.80 -34.07
CA SER A 611 -11.67 -6.19 -35.16
C SER A 611 -12.75 -7.17 -34.77
N ASP A 612 -13.91 -7.05 -35.42
CA ASP A 612 -15.01 -8.00 -35.27
C ASP A 612 -15.52 -8.10 -33.81
N CYS A 613 -15.40 -7.01 -33.03
CA CYS A 613 -15.77 -6.97 -31.61
C CYS A 613 -17.14 -6.32 -31.37
N ARG A 614 -17.83 -6.76 -30.32
CA ARG A 614 -19.15 -6.26 -29.91
C ARG A 614 -19.13 -5.74 -28.48
N ASN A 615 -19.75 -4.59 -28.25
CA ASN A 615 -20.09 -4.14 -26.90
C ASN A 615 -21.61 -4.08 -26.71
N ALA A 616 -22.06 -4.60 -25.57
CA ALA A 616 -23.39 -4.45 -25.02
C ALA A 616 -23.34 -3.96 -23.56
N ALA A 617 -22.15 -3.67 -23.02
CA ALA A 617 -22.00 -3.11 -21.69
C ALA A 617 -22.34 -1.62 -21.69
N ALA A 618 -22.95 -1.13 -20.61
CA ALA A 618 -23.02 0.30 -20.34
C ALA A 618 -21.61 0.81 -20.02
N VAL A 619 -21.20 1.88 -20.68
CA VAL A 619 -19.87 2.49 -20.51
C VAL A 619 -20.04 3.91 -20.03
N SER A 620 -19.49 4.22 -18.86
CA SER A 620 -19.56 5.55 -18.28
C SER A 620 -18.17 6.10 -17.96
N SER A 621 -18.04 7.42 -18.09
CA SER A 621 -16.90 8.17 -17.60
C SER A 621 -17.39 9.33 -16.75
N ASP A 622 -16.78 9.51 -15.59
CA ASP A 622 -17.05 10.61 -14.68
C ASP A 622 -15.73 11.30 -14.30
N ALA A 623 -15.32 12.23 -15.15
CA ALA A 623 -14.05 12.91 -15.05
C ALA A 623 -13.93 13.75 -13.77
N ARG A 624 -12.88 13.48 -12.97
CA ARG A 624 -12.59 14.22 -11.72
C ARG A 624 -11.34 15.10 -11.75
N TYR A 625 -10.39 14.80 -12.63
CA TYR A 625 -9.09 15.50 -12.69
C TYR A 625 -8.62 15.71 -14.12
N ASP A 626 -8.73 14.68 -14.95
CA ASP A 626 -8.33 14.65 -16.37
C ASP A 626 -9.57 14.50 -17.27
N GLY A 627 -9.45 14.75 -18.58
CA GLY A 627 -10.57 14.69 -19.52
C GLY A 627 -11.28 13.33 -19.52
N GLY A 628 -12.60 13.34 -19.67
CA GLY A 628 -13.43 12.13 -19.63
C GLY A 628 -13.63 11.54 -21.02
N HIS A 629 -13.27 10.27 -21.24
CA HIS A 629 -13.42 9.56 -22.50
C HIS A 629 -14.29 8.31 -22.32
N ALA A 630 -15.43 8.24 -23.00
CA ALA A 630 -16.28 7.06 -22.99
C ALA A 630 -16.55 6.57 -24.42
N GLY A 631 -16.31 5.29 -24.71
CA GLY A 631 -16.75 4.72 -25.98
C GLY A 631 -17.09 3.23 -25.98
N GLY A 632 -18.00 2.84 -26.87
CA GLY A 632 -18.52 1.47 -26.87
C GLY A 632 -17.45 0.41 -27.08
N ILE A 633 -16.43 0.68 -27.89
CA ILE A 633 -15.30 -0.24 -28.09
C ILE A 633 -14.05 0.29 -27.38
N ALA A 634 -13.75 1.58 -27.55
CA ALA A 634 -12.55 2.23 -27.07
C ALA A 634 -12.89 3.50 -26.27
N GLY A 635 -12.29 3.71 -25.09
CA GLY A 635 -12.27 5.06 -24.53
C GLY A 635 -11.45 5.98 -25.42
N GLN A 636 -10.25 5.53 -25.77
CA GLN A 636 -9.32 6.24 -26.65
C GLN A 636 -8.64 5.31 -27.66
N ALA A 637 -8.53 5.75 -28.92
CA ALA A 637 -7.75 5.10 -29.97
C ALA A 637 -6.65 6.04 -30.49
N ALA A 638 -5.38 5.68 -30.26
CA ALA A 638 -4.21 6.50 -30.52
C ALA A 638 -3.12 5.77 -31.33
N ARG A 639 -2.19 6.55 -31.89
CA ARG A 639 -0.96 6.08 -32.56
C ARG A 639 -1.22 4.99 -33.60
N THR A 640 -1.99 5.29 -34.64
CA THR A 640 -2.32 4.36 -35.75
C THR A 640 -3.14 3.13 -35.34
N THR A 641 -3.88 3.21 -34.23
CA THR A 641 -4.82 2.15 -33.81
C THR A 641 -5.93 1.99 -34.85
N ARG A 642 -6.30 0.73 -35.15
CA ARG A 642 -7.36 0.40 -36.11
C ARG A 642 -8.51 -0.31 -35.42
N VAL A 643 -9.69 0.30 -35.43
CA VAL A 643 -10.95 -0.31 -35.00
C VAL A 643 -11.78 -0.61 -36.25
N SER A 644 -12.11 -1.88 -36.49
CA SER A 644 -12.80 -2.28 -37.72
C SER A 644 -13.87 -3.36 -37.52
N ARG A 645 -15.01 -3.26 -38.21
CA ARG A 645 -16.09 -4.26 -38.12
C ARG A 645 -16.59 -4.49 -36.69
N CYS A 646 -16.57 -3.43 -35.87
CA CYS A 646 -17.01 -3.48 -34.49
C CYS A 646 -18.39 -2.84 -34.30
N SER A 647 -19.12 -3.27 -33.28
CA SER A 647 -20.47 -2.77 -33.00
C SER A 647 -20.70 -2.42 -31.55
N ASN A 648 -21.46 -1.37 -31.28
CA ASN A 648 -21.94 -1.02 -29.94
C ASN A 648 -23.48 -1.07 -29.83
N GLN A 649 -23.98 -1.63 -28.74
CA GLN A 649 -25.39 -1.64 -28.34
C GLN A 649 -25.59 -1.13 -26.91
N GLY A 650 -24.52 -0.98 -26.13
CA GLY A 650 -24.58 -0.48 -24.76
C GLY A 650 -24.68 1.04 -24.71
N ALA A 651 -25.30 1.58 -23.67
CA ALA A 651 -25.38 3.02 -23.46
C ALA A 651 -24.00 3.59 -23.11
N ILE A 652 -23.67 4.75 -23.69
CA ILE A 652 -22.41 5.46 -23.49
C ILE A 652 -22.70 6.81 -22.83
N GLN A 653 -22.04 7.10 -21.71
CA GLN A 653 -22.20 8.36 -21.01
C GLN A 653 -20.85 8.95 -20.60
N VAL A 654 -20.69 10.26 -20.77
CA VAL A 654 -19.60 11.02 -20.14
C VAL A 654 -20.18 12.16 -19.31
N SER A 655 -19.64 12.32 -18.10
CA SER A 655 -19.93 13.42 -17.18
C SER A 655 -18.64 13.88 -16.48
N SER A 656 -18.78 14.91 -15.65
CA SER A 656 -17.71 15.43 -14.80
C SER A 656 -18.29 15.79 -13.44
N SER A 657 -17.73 15.25 -12.36
CA SER A 657 -18.15 15.47 -10.97
C SER A 657 -17.13 16.28 -10.14
N LEU A 658 -16.40 17.18 -10.79
CA LEU A 658 -15.39 18.04 -10.15
C LEU A 658 -15.84 18.66 -8.81
N ALA A 659 -15.01 18.48 -7.79
CA ALA A 659 -15.19 19.11 -6.48
C ALA A 659 -14.62 20.54 -6.40
N SER A 660 -13.74 20.93 -7.33
CA SER A 660 -13.05 22.23 -7.37
C SER A 660 -12.67 22.63 -8.80
N GLU A 661 -12.42 23.92 -9.07
CA GLU A 661 -11.92 24.41 -10.37
C GLU A 661 -10.52 23.85 -10.69
N PRO A 662 -10.35 23.09 -11.79
CA PRO A 662 -9.06 22.52 -12.19
C PRO A 662 -8.18 23.50 -12.97
N GLU A 663 -6.86 23.30 -12.89
CA GLU A 663 -5.85 24.15 -13.54
C GLU A 663 -5.78 23.96 -15.07
N HIS A 664 -6.26 22.82 -15.61
CA HIS A 664 -6.21 22.48 -17.04
C HIS A 664 -7.52 21.86 -17.54
N PRO A 665 -8.25 22.51 -18.47
CA PRO A 665 -9.46 21.93 -19.03
C PRO A 665 -9.14 20.96 -20.17
N GLU A 666 -9.24 19.67 -19.90
CA GLU A 666 -9.40 18.64 -20.95
C GLU A 666 -10.88 18.47 -21.32
N GLY A 667 -11.15 17.83 -22.46
CA GLY A 667 -12.50 17.68 -23.01
C GLY A 667 -13.24 16.43 -22.53
N LEU A 668 -14.57 16.47 -22.55
CA LEU A 668 -15.42 15.29 -22.34
C LEU A 668 -15.87 14.72 -23.69
N TYR A 669 -15.56 13.46 -23.99
CA TYR A 669 -15.82 12.86 -25.29
C TYR A 669 -16.58 11.53 -25.15
N ALA A 670 -17.84 11.53 -25.58
CA ALA A 670 -18.66 10.32 -25.69
C ALA A 670 -18.81 9.89 -27.15
N GLY A 671 -18.42 8.65 -27.46
CA GLY A 671 -18.54 8.11 -28.81
C GLY A 671 -19.11 6.70 -28.85
N GLY A 672 -20.08 6.45 -29.72
CA GLY A 672 -20.70 5.13 -29.82
C GLY A 672 -19.70 3.99 -30.09
N ILE A 673 -18.59 4.26 -30.80
CA ILE A 673 -17.48 3.30 -30.99
C ILE A 673 -16.23 3.72 -30.21
N ALA A 674 -15.82 4.97 -30.29
CA ALA A 674 -14.65 5.46 -29.56
C ALA A 674 -14.88 6.84 -28.94
N GLY A 675 -14.50 7.04 -27.67
CA GLY A 675 -14.57 8.38 -27.06
C GLY A 675 -13.71 9.38 -27.84
N ARG A 676 -12.41 9.10 -27.96
CA ARG A 676 -11.46 9.95 -28.70
C ARG A 676 -10.58 9.16 -29.68
N VAL A 677 -10.41 9.69 -30.90
CA VAL A 677 -9.56 9.11 -31.95
C VAL A 677 -8.48 10.09 -32.34
N LEU A 678 -7.21 9.69 -32.23
CA LEU A 678 -6.07 10.57 -32.47
C LEU A 678 -4.88 9.88 -33.16
N ALA A 679 -3.99 10.71 -33.73
CA ALA A 679 -2.73 10.32 -34.36
C ALA A 679 -2.89 9.27 -35.47
N ALA A 680 -3.59 9.65 -36.55
CA ALA A 680 -3.82 8.84 -37.75
C ALA A 680 -4.49 7.47 -37.50
N SER A 681 -5.22 7.34 -36.39
CA SER A 681 -6.02 6.15 -36.07
C SER A 681 -7.28 6.09 -36.92
N THR A 682 -7.84 4.89 -37.10
CA THR A 682 -8.96 4.65 -38.02
C THR A 682 -10.09 3.88 -37.37
N ILE A 683 -11.33 4.34 -37.56
CA ILE A 683 -12.56 3.59 -37.34
C ILE A 683 -13.15 3.25 -38.69
N SER A 684 -13.44 1.97 -38.94
CA SER A 684 -13.98 1.56 -40.24
C SER A 684 -14.99 0.42 -40.17
N GLN A 685 -16.04 0.46 -40.98
CA GLN A 685 -17.05 -0.62 -41.03
C GLN A 685 -17.71 -0.86 -39.66
N CYS A 686 -17.83 0.17 -38.83
CA CYS A 686 -18.33 0.06 -37.47
C CYS A 686 -19.75 0.64 -37.34
N PHE A 687 -20.51 0.16 -36.36
CA PHE A 687 -21.83 0.73 -36.12
C PHE A 687 -22.22 0.87 -34.65
N ASN A 688 -22.97 1.93 -34.36
CA ASN A 688 -23.54 2.17 -33.05
C ASN A 688 -25.06 2.06 -33.09
N ALA A 689 -25.64 1.36 -32.12
CA ALA A 689 -27.06 1.32 -31.84
C ALA A 689 -27.39 1.67 -30.38
N GLY A 690 -26.38 1.87 -29.52
CA GLY A 690 -26.56 2.31 -28.14
C GLY A 690 -26.69 3.84 -28.06
N GLU A 691 -27.39 4.32 -27.04
CA GLU A 691 -27.51 5.76 -26.76
C GLU A 691 -26.14 6.36 -26.40
N VAL A 692 -25.87 7.59 -26.84
CA VAL A 692 -24.62 8.32 -26.55
C VAL A 692 -24.94 9.67 -25.93
N THR A 693 -24.50 9.87 -24.68
CA THR A 693 -24.85 11.05 -23.87
C THR A 693 -23.61 11.77 -23.38
N ALA A 694 -23.54 13.08 -23.60
CA ALA A 694 -22.51 13.95 -23.04
C ALA A 694 -23.12 15.00 -22.10
N ILE A 695 -22.53 15.14 -20.91
CA ILE A 695 -23.02 16.01 -19.84
C ILE A 695 -21.88 16.94 -19.37
N THR A 696 -22.02 18.24 -19.63
CA THR A 696 -21.15 19.27 -19.05
C THR A 696 -21.57 19.60 -17.60
N SER A 697 -20.60 20.06 -16.80
CA SER A 697 -20.84 20.49 -15.41
C SER A 697 -21.75 21.72 -15.34
N GLU A 698 -22.80 21.67 -14.51
CA GLU A 698 -23.61 22.86 -14.18
C GLU A 698 -22.82 23.89 -13.38
N GLN A 699 -21.93 23.41 -12.50
CA GLN A 699 -21.16 24.24 -11.59
C GLN A 699 -20.03 24.98 -12.32
N TYR A 700 -19.46 24.34 -13.36
CA TYR A 700 -18.35 24.87 -14.14
C TYR A 700 -18.61 24.77 -15.66
N PRO A 701 -19.62 25.48 -16.19
CA PRO A 701 -20.09 25.31 -17.57
C PRO A 701 -19.11 25.77 -18.65
N ASN A 702 -18.10 26.58 -18.28
CA ASN A 702 -17.05 27.04 -19.19
C ASN A 702 -15.74 26.26 -19.03
N TRP A 703 -15.68 25.29 -18.11
CA TRP A 703 -14.44 24.58 -17.81
C TRP A 703 -14.11 23.57 -18.91
N CYS A 704 -14.96 22.57 -19.14
CA CYS A 704 -14.74 21.58 -20.19
C CYS A 704 -15.86 21.65 -21.24
N SER A 705 -15.47 21.55 -22.51
CA SER A 705 -16.43 21.29 -23.58
C SER A 705 -16.73 19.79 -23.64
N ALA A 706 -18.00 19.44 -23.82
CA ALA A 706 -18.40 18.06 -23.99
C ALA A 706 -18.96 17.81 -25.40
N TRP A 707 -18.58 16.67 -25.98
CA TRP A 707 -18.95 16.25 -27.32
C TRP A 707 -19.48 14.84 -27.33
N ALA A 708 -20.68 14.66 -27.89
CA ALA A 708 -21.26 13.36 -28.18
C ALA A 708 -21.26 13.10 -29.70
N GLY A 709 -20.75 11.94 -30.12
CA GLY A 709 -20.80 11.51 -31.50
C GLY A 709 -21.27 10.06 -31.64
N GLY A 710 -22.15 9.78 -32.61
CA GLY A 710 -22.67 8.44 -32.82
C GLY A 710 -21.59 7.39 -33.13
N ILE A 711 -20.45 7.78 -33.71
CA ILE A 711 -19.29 6.91 -33.91
C ILE A 711 -18.11 7.32 -33.02
N ALA A 712 -17.75 8.60 -33.01
CA ALA A 712 -16.65 9.10 -32.20
C ALA A 712 -16.99 10.41 -31.49
N GLY A 713 -16.60 10.56 -30.22
CA GLY A 713 -16.73 11.85 -29.52
C GLY A 713 -15.84 12.91 -30.17
N ALA A 714 -14.59 12.56 -30.46
CA ALA A 714 -13.66 13.38 -31.24
C ALA A 714 -12.79 12.56 -32.21
N CYS A 715 -12.42 13.21 -33.31
CA CYS A 715 -11.54 12.68 -34.34
C CYS A 715 -10.51 13.76 -34.74
N ASP A 716 -9.29 13.64 -34.23
CA ASP A 716 -8.26 14.67 -34.31
C ASP A 716 -6.97 14.14 -34.98
N PHE A 717 -6.19 15.01 -35.64
CA PHE A 717 -4.87 14.70 -36.19
C PHE A 717 -4.87 13.57 -37.24
N ASP A 718 -5.44 13.83 -38.42
CA ASP A 718 -5.48 12.92 -39.59
C ASP A 718 -6.23 11.60 -39.37
N CYS A 719 -7.12 11.56 -38.39
CA CYS A 719 -7.93 10.38 -38.10
C CYS A 719 -9.06 10.18 -39.10
N LYS A 720 -9.56 8.94 -39.18
CA LYS A 720 -10.53 8.53 -40.21
C LYS A 720 -11.70 7.78 -39.59
N ALA A 721 -12.92 8.14 -39.99
CA ALA A 721 -14.12 7.33 -39.78
C ALA A 721 -14.74 7.02 -41.15
N THR A 722 -14.74 5.75 -41.56
CA THR A 722 -15.20 5.37 -42.90
C THR A 722 -16.11 4.15 -42.91
N ASP A 723 -17.15 4.15 -43.74
CA ASP A 723 -18.08 3.02 -43.84
C ASP A 723 -18.79 2.73 -42.50
N CYS A 724 -19.07 3.77 -41.71
CA CYS A 724 -19.64 3.63 -40.37
C CYS A 724 -21.08 4.14 -40.30
N TYR A 725 -21.89 3.61 -39.38
CA TYR A 725 -23.23 4.16 -39.18
C TYR A 725 -23.69 4.23 -37.74
N ASN A 726 -24.49 5.25 -37.45
CA ASN A 726 -25.14 5.43 -36.17
C ASN A 726 -26.66 5.27 -36.29
N ALA A 727 -27.21 4.46 -35.41
CA ALA A 727 -28.65 4.28 -35.21
C ALA A 727 -29.09 4.55 -33.77
N GLY A 728 -28.14 4.73 -32.84
CA GLY A 728 -28.44 5.09 -31.46
C GLY A 728 -28.72 6.58 -31.31
N ASP A 729 -29.58 6.93 -30.36
CA ASP A 729 -29.89 8.33 -30.08
C ASP A 729 -28.69 9.03 -29.42
N ILE A 730 -28.53 10.31 -29.74
CA ILE A 730 -27.42 11.14 -29.28
C ILE A 730 -27.98 12.30 -28.47
N ALA A 731 -27.57 12.38 -27.21
CA ALA A 731 -28.01 13.40 -26.27
C ALA A 731 -26.85 14.27 -25.78
N GLY A 732 -27.15 15.56 -25.64
CA GLY A 732 -26.27 16.53 -24.99
C GLY A 732 -27.03 17.16 -23.84
N VAL A 733 -26.32 17.52 -22.78
CA VAL A 733 -26.87 18.22 -21.61
C VAL A 733 -26.00 19.46 -21.33
N HIS A 734 -26.63 20.54 -20.85
CA HIS A 734 -25.97 21.80 -20.43
C HIS A 734 -25.00 22.46 -21.44
N GLY A 735 -25.36 22.49 -22.71
CA GLY A 735 -24.53 23.15 -23.75
C GLY A 735 -23.56 22.22 -24.48
N SER A 736 -23.58 20.93 -24.16
CA SER A 736 -22.80 19.89 -24.87
C SER A 736 -23.12 19.86 -26.36
N SER A 737 -22.09 19.60 -27.17
CA SER A 737 -22.20 19.52 -28.64
C SER A 737 -22.50 18.09 -29.09
N THR A 738 -23.36 17.91 -30.09
CA THR A 738 -23.90 16.60 -30.47
C THR A 738 -23.86 16.36 -31.98
N ALA A 739 -23.34 15.23 -32.43
CA ALA A 739 -23.26 14.91 -33.85
C ALA A 739 -23.58 13.46 -34.21
N GLY A 740 -24.20 13.27 -35.37
CA GLY A 740 -24.59 11.94 -35.85
C GLY A 740 -23.42 10.96 -36.02
N ILE A 741 -22.23 11.43 -36.41
CA ILE A 741 -21.03 10.59 -36.60
C ILE A 741 -19.89 11.01 -35.68
N VAL A 742 -19.43 12.26 -35.76
CA VAL A 742 -18.29 12.74 -34.95
C VAL A 742 -18.61 14.04 -34.23
N GLY A 743 -18.53 14.07 -32.90
CA GLY A 743 -18.83 15.26 -32.11
C GLY A 743 -17.90 16.44 -32.43
N HIS A 744 -16.58 16.20 -32.41
CA HIS A 744 -15.54 17.19 -32.70
C HIS A 744 -14.57 16.71 -33.79
N THR A 745 -14.24 17.57 -34.76
CA THR A 745 -13.28 17.25 -35.82
C THR A 745 -12.10 18.24 -35.84
N GLY A 746 -10.89 17.67 -35.93
CA GLY A 746 -9.63 18.41 -36.10
C GLY A 746 -8.74 17.75 -37.15
N ALA A 747 -8.94 18.07 -38.44
CA ALA A 747 -8.28 17.42 -39.59
C ALA A 747 -8.67 15.95 -39.76
N ALA A 748 -9.97 15.65 -39.71
CA ALA A 748 -10.55 14.32 -39.87
C ALA A 748 -10.93 13.99 -41.32
N THR A 749 -10.94 12.70 -41.67
CA THR A 749 -11.56 12.18 -42.90
C THR A 749 -12.79 11.35 -42.57
N LEU A 750 -13.97 11.83 -42.94
CA LEU A 750 -15.24 11.13 -42.80
C LEU A 750 -15.74 10.70 -44.18
N ALA A 751 -15.95 9.40 -44.40
CA ALA A 751 -16.41 8.96 -45.71
C ALA A 751 -17.36 7.76 -45.68
N ARG A 752 -18.44 7.81 -46.46
CA ARG A 752 -19.43 6.72 -46.56
C ARG A 752 -20.04 6.40 -45.20
N CYS A 753 -20.39 7.43 -44.44
CA CYS A 753 -20.99 7.27 -43.12
C CYS A 753 -22.46 7.70 -43.12
N TYR A 754 -23.30 7.14 -42.26
CA TYR A 754 -24.68 7.61 -42.14
C TYR A 754 -25.25 7.58 -40.73
N ASN A 755 -26.10 8.56 -40.42
CA ASN A 755 -26.82 8.66 -39.15
C ASN A 755 -28.32 8.52 -39.34
N VAL A 756 -28.95 7.62 -38.60
CA VAL A 756 -30.42 7.49 -38.49
C VAL A 756 -30.92 7.66 -37.06
N GLY A 757 -30.03 7.76 -36.08
CA GLY A 757 -30.39 8.03 -34.67
C GLY A 757 -30.82 9.48 -34.47
N ALA A 758 -31.69 9.72 -33.49
CA ALA A 758 -32.13 11.06 -33.15
C ALA A 758 -30.99 11.86 -32.50
N ILE A 759 -30.98 13.18 -32.70
CA ILE A 759 -29.97 14.08 -32.11
C ILE A 759 -30.71 15.14 -31.29
N GLN A 760 -30.46 15.16 -29.97
CA GLN A 760 -30.96 16.20 -29.08
C GLN A 760 -30.07 17.45 -29.17
N GLN A 761 -30.69 18.63 -29.26
CA GLN A 761 -30.01 19.90 -29.44
C GLN A 761 -29.87 20.65 -28.11
N THR A 762 -28.64 20.76 -27.59
CA THR A 762 -28.33 21.58 -26.41
C THR A 762 -27.17 22.56 -26.61
N GLY A 763 -26.30 22.32 -27.60
CA GLY A 763 -25.12 23.13 -27.93
C GLY A 763 -24.92 23.20 -29.45
N TRP A 764 -23.67 23.08 -29.92
CA TRP A 764 -23.40 22.94 -31.36
C TRP A 764 -23.83 21.55 -31.82
N TYR A 765 -24.51 21.44 -32.95
CA TYR A 765 -25.01 20.14 -33.39
C TYR A 765 -24.92 19.98 -34.91
N GLY A 766 -24.84 18.72 -35.36
CA GLY A 766 -24.86 18.43 -36.80
C GLY A 766 -25.16 16.96 -37.13
N GLY A 767 -25.85 16.73 -38.25
CA GLY A 767 -26.24 15.39 -38.69
C GLY A 767 -25.05 14.44 -38.93
N ILE A 768 -23.86 14.98 -39.20
CA ILE A 768 -22.60 14.24 -39.38
C ILE A 768 -21.53 14.69 -38.38
N ALA A 769 -21.25 15.99 -38.30
CA ALA A 769 -20.26 16.58 -37.39
C ALA A 769 -20.76 17.90 -36.77
N ALA A 770 -20.36 18.23 -35.54
CA ALA A 770 -20.85 19.42 -34.82
C ALA A 770 -19.79 20.51 -34.56
N GLY A 771 -18.50 20.16 -34.40
CA GLY A 771 -17.41 21.12 -34.18
C GLY A 771 -16.28 21.00 -35.20
N ALA A 772 -16.44 21.62 -36.38
CA ALA A 772 -15.40 21.67 -37.40
C ALA A 772 -14.56 22.95 -37.23
N LEU A 773 -13.38 22.84 -36.60
CA LEU A 773 -12.46 23.96 -36.41
C LEU A 773 -11.21 23.78 -37.28
N SER A 774 -11.35 24.05 -38.57
CA SER A 774 -10.36 24.81 -39.36
C SER A 774 -10.81 24.83 -40.83
N GLU A 775 -10.81 26.01 -41.44
CA GLU A 775 -11.09 26.17 -42.87
C GLU A 775 -10.15 25.27 -43.71
N GLY A 776 -10.68 24.14 -44.21
CA GLY A 776 -10.06 23.34 -45.27
C GLY A 776 -9.27 22.08 -44.88
N ALA A 777 -9.21 21.68 -43.61
CA ALA A 777 -8.47 20.46 -43.21
C ALA A 777 -9.34 19.18 -43.22
N ASP A 778 -10.61 19.29 -42.83
CA ASP A 778 -11.54 18.15 -42.76
C ASP A 778 -12.01 17.69 -44.16
N LYS A 779 -12.17 16.38 -44.34
CA LYS A 779 -12.59 15.75 -45.60
C LYS A 779 -13.83 14.91 -45.38
N ILE A 780 -15.01 15.48 -45.64
CA ILE A 780 -16.30 14.79 -45.54
C ILE A 780 -16.78 14.42 -46.94
N ALA A 781 -17.05 13.14 -47.19
CA ALA A 781 -17.45 12.64 -48.51
C ALA A 781 -18.45 11.48 -48.45
N ARG A 782 -19.60 11.64 -49.13
CA ARG A 782 -20.66 10.61 -49.21
C ARG A 782 -21.21 10.25 -47.83
N CYS A 783 -21.53 11.26 -47.03
CA CYS A 783 -22.12 11.08 -45.71
C CYS A 783 -23.60 11.48 -45.74
N TYR A 784 -24.46 10.81 -44.97
CA TYR A 784 -25.91 10.99 -45.02
C TYR A 784 -26.55 11.00 -43.63
N TYR A 785 -27.68 11.69 -43.46
CA TYR A 785 -28.45 11.65 -42.22
C TYR A 785 -29.96 11.64 -42.49
N ALA A 786 -30.74 11.09 -41.56
CA ALA A 786 -32.21 11.08 -41.63
C ALA A 786 -32.79 12.48 -41.36
N ASP A 787 -33.83 12.86 -42.10
CA ASP A 787 -34.43 14.21 -42.21
C ASP A 787 -35.23 14.68 -40.96
N THR A 788 -34.95 14.10 -39.78
CA THR A 788 -35.52 14.52 -38.49
C THR A 788 -34.62 15.52 -37.75
N ALA A 789 -33.48 15.90 -38.32
CA ALA A 789 -32.54 16.88 -37.78
C ALA A 789 -32.53 18.17 -38.64
N ASP A 790 -33.15 19.24 -38.13
CA ASP A 790 -33.08 20.58 -38.75
C ASP A 790 -31.62 21.05 -38.89
N HIS A 791 -31.30 21.76 -39.97
CA HIS A 791 -29.95 22.07 -40.45
C HIS A 791 -29.03 22.84 -39.47
N ALA A 792 -27.74 22.47 -39.40
CA ALA A 792 -26.62 23.40 -39.19
C ALA A 792 -25.23 22.86 -39.64
N PHE A 793 -24.60 23.59 -40.57
CA PHE A 793 -23.18 23.70 -40.96
C PHE A 793 -22.25 22.47 -41.11
N GLY A 794 -22.02 22.08 -42.37
CA GLY A 794 -20.80 21.41 -42.84
C GLY A 794 -20.60 21.65 -44.34
N PHE A 795 -19.47 22.19 -44.77
CA PHE A 795 -19.12 22.32 -46.19
C PHE A 795 -18.81 20.92 -46.76
N GLY A 796 -19.83 20.26 -47.31
CA GLY A 796 -19.74 18.97 -47.98
C GLY A 796 -21.01 18.72 -48.78
N ILE A 797 -20.94 17.94 -49.86
CA ILE A 797 -22.07 17.67 -50.75
C ILE A 797 -23.02 16.69 -50.03
N ASP A 798 -23.81 17.19 -49.09
CA ASP A 798 -24.70 16.39 -48.23
C ASP A 798 -26.17 16.58 -48.63
N GLY A 799 -26.96 15.51 -48.49
CA GLY A 799 -28.40 15.50 -48.75
C GLY A 799 -29.09 14.36 -47.98
N PRO A 800 -30.43 14.41 -47.84
CA PRO A 800 -31.20 13.36 -47.17
C PRO A 800 -30.95 11.99 -47.84
N VAL A 801 -31.07 10.91 -47.06
CA VAL A 801 -30.89 9.52 -47.54
C VAL A 801 -31.70 9.30 -48.83
N PRO A 802 -31.07 8.99 -49.98
CA PRO A 802 -31.80 8.63 -51.18
C PRO A 802 -32.66 7.39 -50.91
N GLU A 803 -33.88 7.32 -51.48
CA GLU A 803 -34.84 6.23 -51.26
C GLU A 803 -34.29 4.82 -51.59
N GLU A 804 -33.18 4.75 -52.35
CA GLU A 804 -32.44 3.53 -52.68
C GLU A 804 -31.37 3.11 -51.63
N VAL A 805 -30.94 4.02 -50.76
CA VAL A 805 -29.97 3.78 -49.66
C VAL A 805 -30.70 3.46 -48.34
N ALA A 806 -31.97 3.83 -48.21
CA ALA A 806 -32.83 3.55 -47.06
C ALA A 806 -33.41 2.13 -47.02
N LYS A 807 -33.25 1.35 -48.09
CA LYS A 807 -33.66 -0.07 -48.21
C LYS A 807 -32.46 -0.98 -48.03
#